data_AF-A0A947HRI5-F1
#
_entry.id   AF-A0A947HRI5-F1
#
_cell.length_a   1.000
_cell.length_b   1.000
_cell.length_c   1.000
_cell.angle_alpha   90.00
_cell.angle_beta   90.00
_cell.angle_gamma   90.00
#
_symmetry.space_group_name_H-M   'P 1'
#
loop_
_entity.id
_entity.type
_entity.pdbx_description
1 polymer ?
#
loop_
_entity_poly.entity_id
_entity_poly.type
_entity_poly.pdbx_seq_one_letter_code
_entity_poly.pdbx_strand_id
1 'polypeptide(L)'
;MEPAHATLRSKVDGLASFDAAEVGGARSMRNLARFATIFSILTAAPPGAFAQQRPPGDGDQKRNENRGPVAISSIGFEEGPNNTVISITTSETPTFTVFKLVDPVRLLVDVAGGDVTVTTPRVQVRNGVIHDIETAQFASQGKTIGRIVIGFDVEASYSVKTDGNTIRIVVDGAERMSGKLGDAQSAELVKKAQAAIEAEKQLREELLAARSRETTLVESERSAKNALEQLQAELDRVAADSKRLQGLLDDVRSGRESDSQLSEAATRKAEEQRKTLEAAAEAARQKVAALSAEQEQLEAERAALKRAVNAAEKRKVELSNALSAEEARREAARRSRQEEEQLAAAAKAARVAEETRIEALRDAGSAEADKNAALAKATKDAEQLRLDSAKSATRVAELETALAAAKKAEGAVGKTSSKLEAELEKVKRERDLAVKAADKAKRDAELDLSEKADMHASALERVRAANDNLEAQLADQKKQATLAERAKRTFEEKLEESARAIEALKRRDDERLEAEAEVARLQKERVQSAQRARDLERDNKALLSKAERLEAEKKSLEQAVASGRKVDGIEDALASQTAELARIKGAIEAARGERTEATRSREAAEKESDAVGVKLARERADLAAVLQQKDLFSKEIATLRDRRDSLSRDASAEEQRLQTAQVRLKRLEGERSAAEEKVATLRQEVARLEGARREEGSRDTLEDRLAAKNGEIAAKKTEIAALQKALSAEKTSGQEALSERDKRLNAALENARAEARKSEEGQKKLAQIEKFLASQRAEIDKLRSGDKSGALAQKERELASLEKELAAARAQNEKSGPAVLQTARAELKAAESRLGDLETQLAREQKARTAAEQDLADARGQIGTLEADAKVGKTELASAKRRIEELTRLSADASGEVERLEKKLAASRADSDGGKAIADELAEAKIALRRAEKRLGEEQHARAADEKEAVARVHRLEGEKDTLKAKIIAQERALATASSSGDSEKELARARQKIAELSRDLTIARVQSKQSGEIERLQAEKAKLQAELARREKVAPDGVELAKLRQELAAAKSAEKSLEADLAEARQNRTEAAELARLSKAVRAAEARAETAEARAEDAEEAGQKTREALNAAEARAHSAESAGQKTREALSAAEARAHSA
;
A
#
# COMPACT_ATOMS: atom_id res chain seq x y z
N MET A 1 -9.90 10.48 -78.32
CA MET A 1 -11.31 10.05 -78.22
C MET A 1 -11.89 10.67 -76.96
N GLU A 2 -13.09 11.21 -77.07
CA GLU A 2 -13.89 11.90 -76.04
C GLU A 2 -15.05 10.95 -75.57
N PRO A 3 -15.98 11.35 -74.67
CA PRO A 3 -15.86 12.17 -73.45
C PRO A 3 -16.74 11.66 -72.26
N ALA A 4 -16.62 12.30 -71.07
CA ALA A 4 -17.72 12.63 -70.12
C ALA A 4 -17.12 13.39 -68.90
N HIS A 5 -17.48 14.63 -68.53
CA HIS A 5 -18.74 15.13 -67.91
C HIS A 5 -18.98 14.61 -66.46
N ALA A 6 -19.32 15.42 -65.44
CA ALA A 6 -19.61 16.87 -65.41
C ALA A 6 -19.44 17.55 -64.00
N THR A 7 -19.23 18.88 -64.02
CA THR A 7 -19.66 20.01 -63.14
C THR A 7 -20.31 19.71 -61.74
N LEU A 8 -20.07 20.49 -60.65
CA LEU A 8 -20.50 21.91 -60.47
C LEU A 8 -19.75 22.70 -59.35
N ARG A 9 -20.04 24.02 -59.21
CA ARG A 9 -19.42 25.00 -58.28
C ARG A 9 -20.45 25.87 -57.53
N SER A 10 -20.18 26.21 -56.25
CA SER A 10 -20.45 27.50 -55.58
C SER A 10 -19.71 27.52 -54.21
N LYS A 11 -19.03 28.57 -53.72
CA LYS A 11 -19.37 30.00 -53.51
C LYS A 11 -20.49 30.21 -52.45
N VAL A 12 -20.41 31.15 -51.49
CA VAL A 12 -19.38 32.20 -51.22
C VAL A 12 -19.32 32.63 -49.73
N ASP A 13 -18.18 33.23 -49.38
CA ASP A 13 -17.69 34.00 -48.21
C ASP A 13 -18.62 34.58 -47.11
N GLY A 14 -18.04 34.68 -45.90
CA GLY A 14 -18.22 35.80 -44.94
C GLY A 14 -19.16 35.59 -43.73
N LEU A 15 -19.05 36.34 -42.62
CA LEU A 15 -17.97 37.19 -42.08
C LEU A 15 -18.33 37.60 -40.62
N ALA A 16 -17.33 38.01 -39.80
CA ALA A 16 -17.45 38.53 -38.42
C ALA A 16 -18.03 37.54 -37.36
N SER A 17 -17.53 37.37 -36.12
CA SER A 17 -16.85 38.20 -35.09
C SER A 17 -17.76 39.17 -34.33
N PHE A 18 -18.03 38.88 -33.04
CA PHE A 18 -17.83 39.82 -31.92
C PHE A 18 -17.91 39.10 -30.54
N ASP A 19 -17.46 39.78 -29.48
CA ASP A 19 -17.17 39.23 -28.15
C ASP A 19 -18.26 39.47 -27.06
N ALA A 20 -18.13 38.68 -25.98
CA ALA A 20 -18.33 39.04 -24.56
C ALA A 20 -19.73 39.15 -23.90
N ALA A 21 -19.66 39.18 -22.56
CA ALA A 21 -20.60 39.70 -21.55
C ALA A 21 -21.80 38.83 -21.05
N GLU A 22 -21.49 37.97 -20.07
CA GLU A 22 -22.02 38.06 -18.68
C GLU A 22 -23.53 38.00 -18.30
N VAL A 23 -23.75 37.95 -16.98
CA VAL A 23 -24.98 38.15 -16.18
C VAL A 23 -26.00 36.99 -16.14
N GLY A 24 -25.93 36.25 -15.03
CA GLY A 24 -26.90 35.22 -14.64
C GLY A 24 -28.28 35.70 -14.17
N GLY A 25 -29.08 34.74 -13.66
CA GLY A 25 -30.42 34.98 -13.14
C GLY A 25 -31.03 33.71 -12.55
N ALA A 26 -31.28 33.69 -11.24
CA ALA A 26 -31.69 32.50 -10.50
C ALA A 26 -33.23 32.28 -10.41
N ARG A 27 -33.61 31.09 -9.90
CA ARG A 27 -34.90 30.69 -9.28
C ARG A 27 -36.00 30.09 -10.18
N SER A 28 -36.41 28.86 -9.86
CA SER A 28 -37.72 28.53 -9.23
C SER A 28 -38.43 27.26 -9.75
N MET A 29 -38.62 26.32 -8.83
CA MET A 29 -39.66 25.29 -8.72
C MET A 29 -40.90 25.37 -9.64
N ARG A 30 -41.39 24.21 -10.15
CA ARG A 30 -42.43 23.39 -9.47
C ARG A 30 -42.83 22.07 -10.20
N ASN A 31 -43.12 21.07 -9.36
CA ASN A 31 -44.17 20.03 -9.42
C ASN A 31 -44.39 19.14 -10.66
N LEU A 32 -44.15 17.83 -10.46
CA LEU A 32 -45.06 16.68 -10.67
C LEU A 32 -46.48 16.96 -11.21
N ALA A 33 -46.97 16.09 -12.11
CA ALA A 33 -47.99 15.07 -11.78
C ALA A 33 -48.39 14.16 -12.98
N ARG A 34 -49.05 13.02 -12.69
CA ARG A 34 -49.71 12.02 -13.60
C ARG A 34 -48.72 11.04 -14.26
N PHE A 35 -48.95 9.72 -14.30
CA PHE A 35 -50.19 8.97 -14.53
C PHE A 35 -50.44 7.77 -13.56
N ALA A 36 -51.64 7.16 -13.66
CA ALA A 36 -52.19 6.09 -12.81
C ALA A 36 -53.35 5.36 -13.55
N THR A 37 -53.82 4.14 -13.23
CA THR A 37 -53.30 2.98 -12.45
C THR A 37 -54.19 1.75 -12.73
N ILE A 38 -53.62 0.56 -12.97
CA ILE A 38 -54.26 -0.76 -13.24
C ILE A 38 -53.20 -1.84 -12.87
N PHE A 39 -53.48 -3.01 -12.27
CA PHE A 39 -54.72 -3.68 -11.85
C PHE A 39 -54.59 -4.30 -10.43
N SER A 40 -55.61 -5.01 -9.93
CA SER A 40 -55.60 -5.72 -8.63
C SER A 40 -56.26 -7.10 -8.74
N ILE A 41 -56.27 -7.85 -7.61
CA ILE A 41 -56.88 -9.17 -7.30
C ILE A 41 -55.79 -10.23 -6.97
N LEU A 42 -55.61 -10.84 -5.77
CA LEU A 42 -56.24 -10.88 -4.43
C LEU A 42 -56.83 -12.27 -4.06
N THR A 43 -56.47 -12.81 -2.87
CA THR A 43 -57.13 -13.91 -2.08
C THR A 43 -57.21 -15.32 -2.71
N ALA A 44 -57.29 -16.45 -1.97
CA ALA A 44 -57.01 -16.79 -0.55
C ALA A 44 -56.90 -18.34 -0.35
N ALA A 45 -56.60 -18.79 0.88
CA ALA A 45 -56.63 -20.19 1.35
C ALA A 45 -58.09 -20.69 1.62
N PRO A 46 -58.42 -21.90 2.20
CA PRO A 46 -57.88 -22.49 3.45
C PRO A 46 -57.75 -24.06 3.44
N PRO A 47 -58.09 -24.89 4.47
CA PRO A 47 -57.04 -25.48 5.34
C PRO A 47 -57.18 -26.98 5.76
N GLY A 48 -56.14 -27.51 6.43
CA GLY A 48 -56.19 -28.66 7.38
C GLY A 48 -55.93 -30.06 6.81
N ALA A 49 -55.59 -31.09 7.60
CA ALA A 49 -55.19 -31.15 9.02
C ALA A 49 -54.57 -32.54 9.36
N PHE A 50 -53.67 -32.67 10.35
CA PHE A 50 -53.39 -33.95 11.03
C PHE A 50 -52.74 -33.79 12.44
N ALA A 51 -52.88 -34.84 13.27
CA ALA A 51 -52.51 -34.96 14.70
C ALA A 51 -51.03 -34.63 15.03
N GLN A 52 -50.71 -33.90 16.11
CA GLN A 52 -50.78 -34.25 17.55
C GLN A 52 -49.91 -35.44 17.99
N GLN A 53 -48.71 -35.12 18.51
CA GLN A 53 -48.07 -35.84 19.62
C GLN A 53 -48.16 -34.96 20.88
N ARG A 54 -48.15 -35.56 22.09
CA ARG A 54 -48.27 -34.81 23.35
C ARG A 54 -46.91 -34.20 23.77
N PRO A 55 -46.86 -32.93 24.20
CA PRO A 55 -45.66 -32.36 24.80
C PRO A 55 -45.41 -32.92 26.23
N PRO A 56 -44.16 -32.96 26.71
CA PRO A 56 -43.83 -33.20 28.11
C PRO A 56 -44.27 -32.01 29.00
N GLY A 57 -44.30 -32.23 30.32
CA GLY A 57 -44.84 -31.28 31.29
C GLY A 57 -44.02 -29.99 31.46
N ASP A 58 -44.72 -28.87 31.70
CA ASP A 58 -44.21 -27.50 31.72
C ASP A 58 -43.41 -27.13 33.00
N GLY A 59 -42.80 -28.11 33.66
CA GLY A 59 -42.22 -27.98 35.01
C GLY A 59 -40.76 -27.52 35.07
N ASP A 60 -39.94 -27.87 34.07
CA ASP A 60 -38.48 -27.77 34.18
C ASP A 60 -37.85 -26.53 33.52
N GLN A 61 -38.57 -25.78 32.68
CA GLN A 61 -37.96 -24.66 31.93
C GLN A 61 -37.36 -23.59 32.86
N LYS A 62 -38.00 -23.31 34.01
CA LYS A 62 -37.52 -22.35 35.01
C LYS A 62 -36.29 -22.79 35.81
N ARG A 63 -35.74 -23.99 35.58
CA ARG A 63 -34.50 -24.46 36.24
C ARG A 63 -33.22 -24.26 35.42
N ASN A 64 -33.31 -23.97 34.12
CA ASN A 64 -32.14 -23.91 33.24
C ASN A 64 -31.58 -22.50 32.97
N GLU A 65 -32.26 -21.43 33.40
CA GLU A 65 -31.77 -20.04 33.18
C GLU A 65 -30.65 -19.62 34.14
N ASN A 66 -30.31 -20.45 35.14
CA ASN A 66 -29.39 -20.11 36.23
C ASN A 66 -28.19 -21.08 36.35
N ARG A 67 -27.85 -21.79 35.27
CA ARG A 67 -26.59 -22.57 35.18
C ARG A 67 -25.45 -21.66 34.73
N GLY A 68 -24.25 -21.93 35.23
CA GLY A 68 -23.04 -21.21 34.82
C GLY A 68 -22.58 -21.56 33.40
N PRO A 69 -21.56 -20.86 32.87
CA PRO A 69 -20.94 -21.23 31.61
C PRO A 69 -20.34 -22.65 31.68
N VAL A 70 -20.52 -23.41 30.60
CA VAL A 70 -20.04 -24.79 30.46
C VAL A 70 -18.60 -24.72 29.95
N ALA A 71 -17.64 -24.63 30.88
CA ALA A 71 -16.22 -24.56 30.54
C ALA A 71 -15.76 -25.83 29.82
N ILE A 72 -15.11 -25.66 28.66
CA ILE A 72 -14.49 -26.74 27.89
C ILE A 72 -13.06 -26.93 28.42
N SER A 73 -12.88 -27.98 29.23
CA SER A 73 -11.68 -28.18 30.04
C SER A 73 -10.53 -28.87 29.28
N SER A 74 -10.85 -29.68 28.26
CA SER A 74 -9.86 -30.29 27.38
C SER A 74 -10.46 -30.74 26.04
N ILE A 75 -9.62 -30.77 25.01
CA ILE A 75 -9.89 -31.46 23.75
C ILE A 75 -8.73 -32.44 23.53
N GLY A 76 -9.04 -33.73 23.59
CA GLY A 76 -8.12 -34.82 23.26
C GLY A 76 -8.56 -35.55 22.00
N PHE A 77 -7.66 -36.33 21.42
CA PHE A 77 -8.00 -37.29 20.37
C PHE A 77 -7.21 -38.59 20.54
N GLU A 78 -7.83 -39.70 20.14
CA GLU A 78 -7.25 -41.05 20.15
C GLU A 78 -7.37 -41.66 18.75
N GLU A 79 -6.28 -42.22 18.24
CA GLU A 79 -6.23 -42.77 16.87
C GLU A 79 -6.33 -44.30 16.89
N GLY A 80 -7.55 -44.80 16.80
CA GLY A 80 -7.81 -46.21 16.49
C GLY A 80 -7.39 -46.55 15.04
N PRO A 81 -7.23 -47.83 14.69
CA PRO A 81 -6.73 -48.25 13.38
C PRO A 81 -7.63 -47.82 12.23
N ASN A 82 -8.96 -47.80 12.45
CA ASN A 82 -9.96 -47.48 11.43
C ASN A 82 -10.79 -46.22 11.79
N ASN A 83 -10.45 -45.48 12.85
CA ASN A 83 -11.24 -44.34 13.32
C ASN A 83 -10.44 -43.38 14.22
N THR A 84 -10.77 -42.09 14.18
CA THR A 84 -10.24 -41.09 15.12
C THR A 84 -11.33 -40.71 16.10
N VAL A 85 -11.05 -40.84 17.40
CA VAL A 85 -11.99 -40.53 18.49
C VAL A 85 -11.58 -39.21 19.14
N ILE A 86 -12.24 -38.12 18.75
CA ILE A 86 -12.06 -36.81 19.41
C ILE A 86 -12.96 -36.78 20.65
N SER A 87 -12.40 -36.34 21.78
CA SER A 87 -13.08 -36.24 23.07
C SER A 87 -12.98 -34.81 23.60
N ILE A 88 -14.12 -34.11 23.67
CA ILE A 88 -14.23 -32.74 24.18
C ILE A 88 -14.84 -32.82 25.58
N THR A 89 -14.06 -32.49 26.61
CA THR A 89 -14.49 -32.56 28.01
C THR A 89 -15.05 -31.21 28.48
N THR A 90 -16.18 -31.23 29.18
CA THR A 90 -16.85 -30.05 29.73
C THR A 90 -17.04 -30.13 31.25
N SER A 91 -17.29 -28.99 31.90
CA SER A 91 -17.57 -28.92 33.34
C SER A 91 -18.89 -29.59 33.73
N GLU A 92 -19.93 -29.42 32.92
CA GLU A 92 -21.25 -30.04 33.05
C GLU A 92 -21.60 -30.87 31.80
N THR A 93 -22.69 -31.64 31.87
CA THR A 93 -23.25 -32.40 30.73
C THR A 93 -23.65 -31.44 29.61
N PRO A 94 -23.00 -31.46 28.43
CA PRO A 94 -23.13 -30.39 27.45
C PRO A 94 -24.38 -30.54 26.58
N THR A 95 -25.05 -29.42 26.32
CA THR A 95 -26.03 -29.32 25.22
C THR A 95 -25.32 -28.73 24.01
N PHE A 96 -25.29 -29.44 22.89
CA PHE A 96 -24.57 -29.01 21.69
C PHE A 96 -25.39 -29.24 20.41
N THR A 97 -24.98 -28.56 19.34
CA THR A 97 -25.49 -28.77 17.97
C THR A 97 -24.32 -29.02 17.02
N VAL A 98 -24.58 -29.69 15.90
CA VAL A 98 -23.54 -30.20 14.99
C VAL A 98 -23.89 -29.85 13.55
N PHE A 99 -22.95 -29.26 12.81
CA PHE A 99 -23.14 -28.85 11.41
C PHE A 99 -21.95 -29.26 10.54
N LYS A 100 -22.21 -29.85 9.37
CA LYS A 100 -21.18 -30.08 8.35
C LYS A 100 -21.15 -28.89 7.39
N LEU A 101 -19.96 -28.34 7.14
CA LEU A 101 -19.70 -27.48 5.99
C LEU A 101 -19.05 -28.30 4.88
N VAL A 102 -19.33 -27.92 3.64
CA VAL A 102 -18.73 -28.47 2.43
C VAL A 102 -18.01 -27.31 1.72
N ASP A 103 -16.82 -27.59 1.19
CA ASP A 103 -15.90 -26.64 0.54
C ASP A 103 -15.47 -25.42 1.41
N PRO A 104 -14.40 -25.54 2.23
CA PRO A 104 -13.69 -26.77 2.60
C PRO A 104 -14.51 -27.62 3.58
N VAL A 105 -14.29 -28.94 3.57
CA VAL A 105 -15.03 -29.87 4.43
C VAL A 105 -14.66 -29.66 5.90
N ARG A 106 -15.66 -29.33 6.74
CA ARG A 106 -15.47 -29.07 8.18
C ARG A 106 -16.66 -29.58 9.00
N LEU A 107 -16.40 -30.02 10.23
CA LEU A 107 -17.44 -30.32 11.22
C LEU A 107 -17.41 -29.24 12.31
N LEU A 108 -18.53 -28.53 12.47
CA LEU A 108 -18.74 -27.58 13.54
C LEU A 108 -19.51 -28.26 14.68
N VAL A 109 -19.04 -28.08 15.91
CA VAL A 109 -19.74 -28.49 17.14
C VAL A 109 -19.91 -27.27 18.03
N ASP A 110 -21.15 -26.80 18.15
CA ASP A 110 -21.52 -25.60 18.89
C ASP A 110 -22.08 -26.00 20.26
N VAL A 111 -21.30 -25.77 21.32
CA VAL A 111 -21.67 -26.05 22.71
C VAL A 111 -22.39 -24.83 23.31
N ALA A 112 -23.65 -25.00 23.68
CA ALA A 112 -24.47 -23.94 24.27
C ALA A 112 -24.01 -23.63 25.71
N GLY A 113 -23.77 -22.35 26.00
CA GLY A 113 -23.11 -21.91 27.23
C GLY A 113 -21.61 -22.20 27.25
N GLY A 114 -21.05 -22.77 26.18
CA GLY A 114 -19.65 -23.19 26.10
C GLY A 114 -18.68 -22.03 26.27
N ASP A 115 -17.66 -22.24 27.11
CA ASP A 115 -16.52 -21.33 27.29
C ASP A 115 -15.22 -22.05 26.87
N VAL A 116 -14.56 -21.54 25.83
CA VAL A 116 -13.28 -22.08 25.30
C VAL A 116 -12.04 -21.33 25.78
N THR A 117 -12.16 -20.35 26.69
CA THR A 117 -11.02 -19.50 27.11
C THR A 117 -9.89 -20.27 27.82
N VAL A 118 -10.19 -21.44 28.38
CA VAL A 118 -9.23 -22.34 29.04
C VAL A 118 -8.67 -23.38 28.06
N THR A 119 -9.28 -23.54 26.88
CA THR A 119 -8.89 -24.54 25.88
C THR A 119 -7.75 -24.04 24.98
N THR A 120 -6.92 -24.95 24.45
CA THR A 120 -5.95 -24.61 23.40
C THR A 120 -6.68 -24.12 22.13
N PRO A 121 -6.27 -22.99 21.51
CA PRO A 121 -7.00 -22.42 20.36
C PRO A 121 -6.94 -23.28 19.09
N ARG A 122 -5.90 -24.12 18.95
CA ARG A 122 -5.72 -25.03 17.81
C ARG A 122 -4.90 -26.26 18.19
N VAL A 123 -5.35 -27.43 17.74
CA VAL A 123 -4.67 -28.72 17.87
C VAL A 123 -4.48 -29.30 16.46
N GLN A 124 -3.24 -29.54 16.04
CA GLN A 124 -2.98 -30.20 14.76
C GLN A 124 -3.08 -31.72 14.92
N VAL A 125 -3.72 -32.39 13.95
CA VAL A 125 -3.93 -33.85 13.97
C VAL A 125 -3.19 -34.50 12.81
N ARG A 126 -3.46 -34.04 11.57
CA ARG A 126 -2.74 -34.41 10.33
C ARG A 126 -2.63 -35.92 10.07
N ASN A 127 -3.66 -36.69 10.40
CA ASN A 127 -3.71 -38.14 10.17
C ASN A 127 -4.18 -38.54 8.76
N GLY A 128 -4.22 -37.59 7.81
CA GLY A 128 -4.65 -37.79 6.43
C GLY A 128 -6.17 -37.80 6.21
N VAL A 129 -6.96 -37.76 7.29
CA VAL A 129 -8.42 -37.52 7.24
C VAL A 129 -8.77 -36.24 7.98
N ILE A 130 -8.19 -36.02 9.17
CA ILE A 130 -8.38 -34.80 9.98
C ILE A 130 -7.10 -33.97 9.92
N HIS A 131 -7.23 -32.74 9.44
CA HIS A 131 -6.15 -31.77 9.35
C HIS A 131 -5.84 -31.19 10.74
N ASP A 132 -6.84 -30.55 11.36
CA ASP A 132 -6.74 -29.90 12.67
C ASP A 132 -8.10 -29.66 13.34
N ILE A 133 -8.04 -29.24 14.61
CA ILE A 133 -9.17 -28.86 15.45
C ILE A 133 -8.91 -27.44 15.97
N GLU A 134 -9.75 -26.48 15.62
CA GLU A 134 -9.70 -25.09 16.10
C GLU A 134 -10.86 -24.81 17.08
N THR A 135 -10.66 -23.90 18.03
CA THR A 135 -11.73 -23.44 18.96
C THR A 135 -12.00 -21.94 18.81
N ALA A 136 -13.27 -21.55 18.93
CA ALA A 136 -13.70 -20.18 18.77
C ALA A 136 -14.89 -19.84 19.68
N GLN A 137 -14.80 -18.72 20.39
CA GLN A 137 -15.86 -18.21 21.26
C GLN A 137 -16.80 -17.30 20.49
N PHE A 138 -18.10 -17.55 20.58
CA PHE A 138 -19.15 -16.66 20.08
C PHE A 138 -20.08 -16.21 21.20
N ALA A 139 -20.73 -15.07 21.00
CA ALA A 139 -21.83 -14.59 21.83
C ALA A 139 -23.02 -14.26 20.92
N SER A 140 -24.17 -14.87 21.17
CA SER A 140 -25.39 -14.68 20.39
C SER A 140 -26.59 -14.55 21.32
N GLN A 141 -27.39 -13.49 21.15
CA GLN A 141 -28.56 -13.21 21.99
C GLN A 141 -28.26 -13.21 23.51
N GLY A 142 -27.06 -12.73 23.90
CA GLY A 142 -26.59 -12.72 25.29
C GLY A 142 -26.10 -14.05 25.84
N LYS A 143 -26.11 -15.14 25.05
CA LYS A 143 -25.60 -16.46 25.44
C LYS A 143 -24.24 -16.72 24.79
N THR A 144 -23.29 -17.23 25.58
CA THR A 144 -22.02 -17.75 25.08
C THR A 144 -22.23 -19.06 24.33
N ILE A 145 -21.48 -19.26 23.25
CA ILE A 145 -21.42 -20.51 22.48
C ILE A 145 -19.95 -20.81 22.20
N GLY A 146 -19.47 -21.94 22.70
CA GLY A 146 -18.13 -22.45 22.40
C GLY A 146 -18.22 -23.30 21.13
N ARG A 147 -17.62 -22.84 20.04
CA ARG A 147 -17.58 -23.57 18.75
C ARG A 147 -16.24 -24.30 18.64
N ILE A 148 -16.32 -25.61 18.39
CA ILE A 148 -15.19 -26.43 17.96
C ILE A 148 -15.31 -26.65 16.45
N VAL A 149 -14.22 -26.45 15.71
CA VAL A 149 -14.13 -26.61 14.26
C VAL A 149 -13.14 -27.72 13.96
N ILE A 150 -13.58 -28.82 13.38
CA ILE A 150 -12.73 -29.93 12.94
C ILE A 150 -12.58 -29.83 11.42
N GLY A 151 -11.37 -29.57 10.94
CA GLY A 151 -11.03 -29.52 9.52
C GLY A 151 -10.64 -30.89 8.98
N PHE A 152 -11.17 -31.26 7.82
CA PHE A 152 -10.83 -32.53 7.16
C PHE A 152 -9.96 -32.32 5.93
N ASP A 153 -9.03 -33.25 5.71
CA ASP A 153 -8.27 -33.38 4.45
C ASP A 153 -9.09 -34.17 3.40
N VAL A 154 -9.97 -35.09 3.84
CA VAL A 154 -10.81 -35.97 3.01
C VAL A 154 -12.22 -36.10 3.63
N GLU A 155 -13.28 -36.27 2.83
CA GLU A 155 -14.66 -36.29 3.34
C GLU A 155 -15.03 -37.59 4.08
N ALA A 156 -14.75 -37.63 5.39
CA ALA A 156 -15.08 -38.77 6.24
C ALA A 156 -16.53 -38.77 6.78
N SER A 157 -17.02 -39.98 7.09
CA SER A 157 -18.21 -40.21 7.92
C SER A 157 -17.91 -39.96 9.40
N TYR A 158 -18.91 -39.53 10.18
CA TYR A 158 -18.73 -39.28 11.62
C TYR A 158 -19.98 -39.60 12.45
N SER A 159 -19.76 -39.90 13.73
CA SER A 159 -20.79 -40.15 14.75
C SER A 159 -20.48 -39.35 16.02
N VAL A 160 -21.37 -38.46 16.44
CA VAL A 160 -21.24 -37.68 17.69
C VAL A 160 -22.17 -38.24 18.77
N LYS A 161 -21.66 -38.45 19.98
CA LYS A 161 -22.42 -38.92 21.15
C LYS A 161 -21.98 -38.20 22.42
N THR A 162 -22.89 -38.00 23.36
CA THR A 162 -22.58 -37.52 24.71
C THR A 162 -22.27 -38.71 25.62
N ASP A 163 -21.20 -38.61 26.39
CA ASP A 163 -20.68 -39.61 27.31
C ASP A 163 -20.43 -38.92 28.66
N GLY A 164 -21.50 -38.78 29.46
CA GLY A 164 -21.49 -37.93 30.66
C GLY A 164 -21.20 -36.46 30.34
N ASN A 165 -20.05 -35.96 30.80
CA ASN A 165 -19.56 -34.60 30.54
C ASN A 165 -18.52 -34.56 29.40
N THR A 166 -18.56 -35.53 28.48
CA THR A 166 -17.68 -35.59 27.31
C THR A 166 -18.51 -35.68 26.02
N ILE A 167 -18.17 -34.87 25.02
CA ILE A 167 -18.65 -35.05 23.65
C ILE A 167 -17.64 -35.95 22.94
N ARG A 168 -18.05 -37.18 22.60
CA ARG A 168 -17.24 -38.17 21.88
C ARG A 168 -17.63 -38.15 20.40
N ILE A 169 -16.70 -37.73 19.55
CA ILE A 169 -16.85 -37.66 18.10
C ILE A 169 -15.98 -38.75 17.50
N VAL A 170 -16.60 -39.76 16.91
CA VAL A 170 -15.91 -40.84 16.20
C VAL A 170 -15.95 -40.52 14.70
N VAL A 171 -14.79 -40.23 14.12
CA VAL A 171 -14.59 -40.03 12.67
C VAL A 171 -14.10 -41.34 12.06
N ASP A 172 -14.65 -41.72 10.91
CA ASP A 172 -14.19 -42.87 10.13
C ASP A 172 -12.79 -42.60 9.54
N GLY A 173 -11.87 -43.53 9.77
CA GLY A 173 -10.49 -43.50 9.32
C GLY A 173 -10.19 -44.51 8.21
N ALA A 174 -11.20 -45.17 7.62
CA ALA A 174 -11.00 -46.14 6.54
C ALA A 174 -10.29 -45.54 5.31
N GLU A 175 -10.47 -44.24 5.04
CA GLU A 175 -9.78 -43.50 3.98
C GLU A 175 -8.49 -42.80 4.43
N ARG A 176 -8.00 -43.06 5.66
CA ARG A 176 -6.61 -42.68 6.00
C ARG A 176 -5.68 -43.41 5.04
N MET A 177 -4.99 -42.65 4.20
CA MET A 177 -3.96 -43.12 3.27
C MET A 177 -2.93 -43.99 4.00
N SER A 178 -3.13 -45.31 4.00
CA SER A 178 -2.38 -46.22 4.86
C SER A 178 -0.88 -46.10 4.56
N GLY A 179 -0.07 -45.84 5.60
CA GLY A 179 1.32 -45.34 5.51
C GLY A 179 2.32 -46.29 4.85
N LYS A 180 2.19 -46.51 3.53
CA LYS A 180 3.09 -47.31 2.70
C LYS A 180 3.63 -46.56 1.47
N LEU A 181 3.20 -45.31 1.26
CA LEU A 181 4.02 -44.31 0.55
C LEU A 181 5.04 -43.78 1.56
N GLY A 182 6.14 -44.52 1.70
CA GLY A 182 6.93 -44.56 2.93
C GLY A 182 7.55 -43.23 3.38
N ASP A 183 7.58 -43.06 4.70
CA ASP A 183 8.03 -41.83 5.39
C ASP A 183 9.43 -41.37 4.99
N ALA A 184 10.31 -42.29 4.55
CA ALA A 184 11.62 -41.97 4.02
C ALA A 184 11.57 -41.00 2.82
N GLN A 185 10.64 -41.21 1.86
CA GLN A 185 10.49 -40.31 0.71
C GLN A 185 9.87 -38.98 1.13
N SER A 186 8.86 -39.01 2.01
CA SER A 186 8.22 -37.81 2.55
C SER A 186 9.20 -36.95 3.35
N ALA A 187 10.02 -37.56 4.21
CA ALA A 187 11.06 -36.87 4.97
C ALA A 187 12.18 -36.31 4.08
N GLU A 188 12.60 -37.04 3.04
CA GLU A 188 13.59 -36.53 2.07
C GLU A 188 13.05 -35.32 1.28
N LEU A 189 11.78 -35.37 0.87
CA LEU A 189 11.10 -34.26 0.18
C LEU A 189 10.88 -33.04 1.10
N VAL A 190 10.50 -33.24 2.35
CA VAL A 190 10.41 -32.17 3.36
C VAL A 190 11.79 -31.55 3.60
N LYS A 191 12.85 -32.37 3.73
CA LYS A 191 14.22 -31.89 3.93
C LYS A 191 14.75 -31.11 2.71
N LYS A 192 14.41 -31.54 1.49
CA LYS A 192 14.72 -30.80 0.25
C LYS A 192 13.96 -29.48 0.15
N ALA A 193 12.66 -29.47 0.50
CA ALA A 193 11.86 -28.25 0.53
C ALA A 193 12.36 -27.25 1.59
N GLN A 194 12.73 -27.73 2.79
CA GLN A 194 13.34 -26.91 3.83
C GLN A 194 14.67 -26.30 3.37
N ALA A 195 15.57 -27.10 2.78
CA ALA A 195 16.83 -26.61 2.22
C ALA A 195 16.63 -25.56 1.10
N ALA A 196 15.60 -25.72 0.26
CA ALA A 196 15.26 -24.73 -0.77
C ALA A 196 14.72 -23.41 -0.17
N ILE A 197 13.87 -23.50 0.87
CA ILE A 197 13.35 -22.33 1.61
C ILE A 197 14.49 -21.60 2.36
N GLU A 198 15.45 -22.33 2.92
CA GLU A 198 16.64 -21.77 3.57
C GLU A 198 17.57 -21.11 2.55
N ALA A 199 17.78 -21.72 1.39
CA ALA A 199 18.54 -21.12 0.28
C ALA A 199 17.86 -19.83 -0.25
N GLU A 200 16.53 -19.81 -0.40
CA GLU A 200 15.83 -18.57 -0.81
C GLU A 200 15.94 -17.48 0.26
N LYS A 201 15.84 -17.81 1.55
CA LYS A 201 16.07 -16.85 2.64
C LYS A 201 17.47 -16.26 2.61
N GLN A 202 18.51 -17.11 2.54
CA GLN A 202 19.91 -16.67 2.45
C GLN A 202 20.15 -15.77 1.24
N LEU A 203 19.60 -16.13 0.07
CA LEU A 203 19.72 -15.32 -1.15
C LEU A 203 18.97 -13.99 -1.06
N ARG A 204 17.84 -13.96 -0.34
CA ARG A 204 17.08 -12.73 -0.07
C ARG A 204 17.80 -11.82 0.92
N GLU A 205 18.49 -12.38 1.91
CA GLU A 205 19.35 -11.64 2.83
C GLU A 205 20.62 -11.12 2.13
N GLU A 206 21.26 -11.91 1.27
CA GLU A 206 22.37 -11.51 0.39
C GLU A 206 21.95 -10.31 -0.50
N LEU A 207 20.77 -10.36 -1.12
CA LEU A 207 20.22 -9.25 -1.93
C LEU A 207 19.87 -7.99 -1.12
N LEU A 208 19.39 -8.15 0.12
CA LEU A 208 19.10 -7.00 0.99
C LEU A 208 20.40 -6.33 1.48
N ALA A 209 21.40 -7.12 1.90
CA ALA A 209 22.73 -6.64 2.29
C ALA A 209 23.49 -6.01 1.11
N ALA A 210 23.30 -6.52 -0.12
CA ALA A 210 23.85 -5.89 -1.31
C ALA A 210 23.19 -4.54 -1.60
N ARG A 211 21.86 -4.42 -1.46
CA ARG A 211 21.14 -3.15 -1.68
C ARG A 211 21.46 -2.09 -0.62
N SER A 212 21.66 -2.46 0.65
CA SER A 212 22.08 -1.49 1.67
C SER A 212 23.50 -0.97 1.42
N ARG A 213 24.41 -1.82 0.93
CA ARG A 213 25.75 -1.40 0.47
C ARG A 213 25.68 -0.47 -0.74
N GLU A 214 24.74 -0.69 -1.67
CA GLU A 214 24.57 0.20 -2.82
C GLU A 214 24.10 1.59 -2.38
N THR A 215 23.17 1.68 -1.41
CA THR A 215 22.75 2.98 -0.86
C THR A 215 23.91 3.72 -0.17
N THR A 216 24.74 3.04 0.63
CA THR A 216 25.88 3.71 1.28
C THR A 216 26.95 4.18 0.28
N LEU A 217 27.20 3.42 -0.80
CA LEU A 217 28.12 3.83 -1.86
C LEU A 217 27.60 5.01 -2.69
N VAL A 218 26.28 5.10 -2.91
CA VAL A 218 25.66 6.25 -3.58
C VAL A 218 25.69 7.50 -2.71
N GLU A 219 25.58 7.35 -1.38
CA GLU A 219 25.73 8.45 -0.43
C GLU A 219 27.17 8.94 -0.33
N SER A 220 28.16 8.04 -0.28
CA SER A 220 29.58 8.42 -0.26
C SER A 220 30.05 9.04 -1.59
N GLU A 221 29.63 8.48 -2.74
CA GLU A 221 29.82 9.11 -4.06
C GLU A 221 29.32 10.56 -4.05
N ARG A 222 28.15 10.81 -3.46
CA ARG A 222 27.53 12.13 -3.41
C ARG A 222 28.27 13.09 -2.47
N SER A 223 28.75 12.63 -1.32
CA SER A 223 29.60 13.48 -0.45
C SER A 223 30.95 13.79 -1.09
N ALA A 224 31.59 12.83 -1.76
CA ALA A 224 32.85 13.05 -2.48
C ALA A 224 32.67 14.06 -3.62
N LYS A 225 31.61 13.94 -4.42
CA LYS A 225 31.27 14.87 -5.51
C LYS A 225 30.97 16.29 -5.00
N ASN A 226 30.23 16.42 -3.89
CA ASN A 226 30.00 17.72 -3.23
C ASN A 226 31.31 18.34 -2.69
N ALA A 227 32.22 17.53 -2.12
CA ALA A 227 33.50 18.00 -1.59
C ALA A 227 34.46 18.44 -2.72
N LEU A 228 34.46 17.73 -3.86
CA LEU A 228 35.16 18.13 -5.08
C LEU A 228 34.66 19.48 -5.61
N GLU A 229 33.34 19.68 -5.70
CA GLU A 229 32.75 20.96 -6.14
C GLU A 229 33.13 22.12 -5.19
N GLN A 230 33.12 21.89 -3.87
CA GLN A 230 33.57 22.88 -2.88
C GLN A 230 35.05 23.25 -3.05
N LEU A 231 35.94 22.26 -3.23
CA LEU A 231 37.38 22.51 -3.42
C LEU A 231 37.71 23.15 -4.77
N GLN A 232 36.94 22.87 -5.81
CA GLN A 232 37.01 23.60 -7.09
C GLN A 232 36.61 25.07 -6.89
N ALA A 233 35.51 25.34 -6.18
CA ALA A 233 35.09 26.70 -5.85
C ALA A 233 36.09 27.44 -4.93
N GLU A 234 36.82 26.74 -4.05
CA GLU A 234 37.96 27.31 -3.30
C GLU A 234 39.15 27.62 -4.21
N LEU A 235 39.50 26.73 -5.13
CA LEU A 235 40.57 26.96 -6.11
C LEU A 235 40.28 28.18 -7.01
N ASP A 236 39.05 28.33 -7.49
CA ASP A 236 38.63 29.49 -8.29
C ASP A 236 38.70 30.80 -7.51
N ARG A 237 38.33 30.78 -6.21
CA ARG A 237 38.48 31.95 -5.32
C ARG A 237 39.96 32.31 -5.12
N VAL A 238 40.80 31.34 -4.79
CA VAL A 238 42.25 31.54 -4.60
C VAL A 238 42.92 32.03 -5.89
N ALA A 239 42.50 31.53 -7.05
CA ALA A 239 42.97 32.02 -8.35
C ALA A 239 42.50 33.46 -8.64
N ALA A 240 41.26 33.80 -8.32
CA ALA A 240 40.72 35.16 -8.48
C ALA A 240 41.41 36.18 -7.55
N ASP A 241 41.67 35.82 -6.30
CA ASP A 241 42.35 36.69 -5.32
C ASP A 241 43.86 36.81 -5.61
N SER A 242 44.51 35.75 -6.09
CA SER A 242 45.87 35.83 -6.62
C SER A 242 45.96 36.79 -7.82
N LYS A 243 44.99 36.72 -8.75
CA LYS A 243 44.89 37.65 -9.89
C LYS A 243 44.61 39.10 -9.47
N ARG A 244 43.82 39.32 -8.41
CA ARG A 244 43.61 40.66 -7.80
C ARG A 244 44.91 41.23 -7.20
N LEU A 245 45.65 40.43 -6.43
CA LEU A 245 46.94 40.83 -5.88
C LEU A 245 47.99 41.12 -6.96
N GLN A 246 47.98 40.37 -8.07
CA GLN A 246 48.83 40.67 -9.22
C GLN A 246 48.49 42.03 -9.84
N GLY A 247 47.20 42.32 -10.06
CA GLY A 247 46.76 43.65 -10.52
C GLY A 247 47.22 44.78 -9.60
N LEU A 248 47.02 44.62 -8.28
CA LEU A 248 47.47 45.60 -7.28
C LEU A 248 49.00 45.78 -7.26
N LEU A 249 49.78 44.73 -7.53
CA LEU A 249 51.24 44.82 -7.66
C LEU A 249 51.66 45.59 -8.92
N ASP A 250 50.96 45.41 -10.03
CA ASP A 250 51.24 46.12 -11.29
C ASP A 250 50.75 47.59 -11.24
N ASP A 251 49.64 47.88 -10.54
CA ASP A 251 49.19 49.24 -10.20
C ASP A 251 50.21 49.95 -9.28
N VAL A 252 50.70 49.28 -8.22
CA VAL A 252 51.72 49.83 -7.31
C VAL A 252 53.07 50.06 -8.00
N ARG A 253 53.41 49.25 -9.01
CA ARG A 253 54.62 49.44 -9.85
C ARG A 253 54.49 50.60 -10.83
N SER A 254 53.33 50.79 -11.43
CA SER A 254 53.11 51.83 -12.45
C SER A 254 52.81 53.21 -11.85
N GLY A 255 52.27 53.28 -10.63
CA GLY A 255 51.82 54.52 -10.00
C GLY A 255 52.85 55.30 -9.17
N ARG A 256 54.17 54.99 -9.20
CA ARG A 256 55.13 55.60 -8.26
C ARG A 256 56.49 56.00 -8.84
N GLU A 257 56.65 57.30 -9.03
CA GLU A 257 57.96 58.00 -8.96
C GLU A 257 58.12 58.82 -7.65
N SER A 258 57.06 59.01 -6.84
CA SER A 258 57.07 59.93 -5.67
C SER A 258 57.40 59.28 -4.31
N ASP A 259 56.92 58.06 -4.04
CA ASP A 259 56.87 57.48 -2.69
C ASP A 259 57.54 56.10 -2.59
N SER A 260 58.87 56.08 -2.72
CA SER A 260 59.70 54.85 -2.70
C SER A 260 59.45 53.97 -1.45
N GLN A 261 59.56 54.50 -0.23
CA GLN A 261 59.56 53.67 0.99
C GLN A 261 58.19 53.03 1.29
N LEU A 262 57.09 53.73 0.98
CA LEU A 262 55.73 53.18 1.10
C LEU A 262 55.38 52.21 -0.05
N SER A 263 56.24 52.05 -1.06
CA SER A 263 56.10 51.00 -2.08
C SER A 263 56.67 49.68 -1.60
N GLU A 264 57.88 49.65 -1.04
CA GLU A 264 58.54 48.41 -0.63
C GLU A 264 57.80 47.66 0.49
N ALA A 265 57.21 48.40 1.44
CA ALA A 265 56.39 47.78 2.49
C ALA A 265 55.11 47.16 1.92
N ALA A 266 54.53 47.74 0.86
CA ALA A 266 53.34 47.24 0.20
C ALA A 266 53.64 46.02 -0.69
N THR A 267 54.73 46.06 -1.47
CA THR A 267 55.12 44.94 -2.35
C THR A 267 55.52 43.71 -1.54
N ARG A 268 56.34 43.84 -0.49
CA ARG A 268 56.71 42.72 0.39
C ARG A 268 55.47 42.04 1.00
N LYS A 269 54.52 42.82 1.49
CA LYS A 269 53.27 42.29 2.06
C LYS A 269 52.40 41.58 1.01
N ALA A 270 52.32 42.11 -0.21
CA ALA A 270 51.60 41.47 -1.31
C ALA A 270 52.31 40.19 -1.81
N GLU A 271 53.64 40.14 -1.78
CA GLU A 271 54.43 38.94 -2.09
C GLU A 271 54.26 37.84 -1.02
N GLU A 272 54.20 38.21 0.26
CA GLU A 272 53.83 37.28 1.35
C GLU A 272 52.41 36.73 1.19
N GLN A 273 51.43 37.60 0.90
CA GLN A 273 50.05 37.19 0.62
C GLN A 273 49.93 36.33 -0.64
N ARG A 274 50.75 36.57 -1.67
CA ARG A 274 50.83 35.68 -2.83
C ARG A 274 51.34 34.29 -2.41
N LYS A 275 52.45 34.21 -1.66
CA LYS A 275 53.03 32.92 -1.24
C LYS A 275 52.07 32.08 -0.41
N THR A 276 51.26 32.69 0.47
CA THR A 276 50.26 31.95 1.26
C THR A 276 49.09 31.46 0.41
N LEU A 277 48.64 32.24 -0.60
CA LEU A 277 47.65 31.77 -1.57
C LEU A 277 48.19 30.68 -2.51
N GLU A 278 49.45 30.77 -2.91
CA GLU A 278 50.13 29.80 -3.78
C GLU A 278 50.24 28.43 -3.06
N ALA A 279 50.65 28.42 -1.79
CA ALA A 279 50.63 27.22 -0.94
C ALA A 279 49.20 26.70 -0.67
N ALA A 280 48.21 27.57 -0.49
CA ALA A 280 46.80 27.17 -0.34
C ALA A 280 46.25 26.50 -1.61
N ALA A 281 46.62 27.00 -2.80
CA ALA A 281 46.25 26.39 -4.08
C ALA A 281 46.87 25.00 -4.26
N GLU A 282 48.13 24.79 -3.84
CA GLU A 282 48.76 23.46 -3.87
C GLU A 282 48.07 22.48 -2.91
N ALA A 283 47.77 22.90 -1.68
CA ALA A 283 47.03 22.09 -0.71
C ALA A 283 45.61 21.73 -1.21
N ALA A 284 44.92 22.66 -1.87
CA ALA A 284 43.61 22.39 -2.48
C ALA A 284 43.71 21.41 -3.66
N ARG A 285 44.72 21.53 -4.53
CA ARG A 285 44.99 20.56 -5.61
C ARG A 285 45.26 19.16 -5.09
N GLN A 286 46.02 19.02 -4.00
CA GLN A 286 46.28 17.72 -3.37
C GLN A 286 45.00 17.08 -2.83
N LYS A 287 44.09 17.86 -2.20
CA LYS A 287 42.78 17.37 -1.77
C LYS A 287 41.87 16.96 -2.93
N VAL A 288 41.85 17.73 -4.03
CA VAL A 288 41.11 17.38 -5.25
C VAL A 288 41.60 16.04 -5.82
N ALA A 289 42.92 15.84 -5.91
CA ALA A 289 43.50 14.59 -6.40
C ALA A 289 43.18 13.37 -5.49
N ALA A 290 43.13 13.58 -4.18
CA ALA A 290 42.73 12.53 -3.23
C ALA A 290 41.24 12.14 -3.40
N LEU A 291 40.34 13.12 -3.47
CA LEU A 291 38.91 12.87 -3.64
C LEU A 291 38.56 12.27 -5.01
N SER A 292 39.30 12.59 -6.08
CA SER A 292 39.11 11.91 -7.37
C SER A 292 39.51 10.43 -7.30
N ALA A 293 40.60 10.09 -6.58
CA ALA A 293 40.99 8.69 -6.37
C ALA A 293 39.99 7.93 -5.48
N GLU A 294 39.42 8.60 -4.47
CA GLU A 294 38.32 8.05 -3.66
C GLU A 294 37.06 7.79 -4.53
N GLN A 295 36.70 8.72 -5.42
CA GLN A 295 35.58 8.53 -6.34
C GLN A 295 35.82 7.34 -7.30
N GLU A 296 37.03 7.19 -7.85
CA GLU A 296 37.37 6.03 -8.70
C GLU A 296 37.24 4.70 -7.95
N GLN A 297 37.63 4.65 -6.67
CA GLN A 297 37.46 3.47 -5.81
C GLN A 297 35.98 3.17 -5.56
N LEU A 298 35.17 4.18 -5.20
CA LEU A 298 33.73 4.01 -4.98
C LEU A 298 32.98 3.54 -6.23
N GLU A 299 33.32 4.07 -7.41
CA GLU A 299 32.72 3.65 -8.68
C GLU A 299 33.16 2.21 -9.06
N ALA A 300 34.38 1.80 -8.72
CA ALA A 300 34.85 0.42 -8.87
C ALA A 300 34.15 -0.57 -7.91
N GLU A 301 33.98 -0.22 -6.64
CA GLU A 301 33.23 -1.02 -5.66
C GLU A 301 31.76 -1.17 -6.07
N ARG A 302 31.13 -0.08 -6.53
CA ARG A 302 29.76 -0.10 -7.05
C ARG A 302 29.62 -0.98 -8.29
N ALA A 303 30.62 -0.97 -9.18
CA ALA A 303 30.66 -1.87 -10.33
C ALA A 303 30.81 -3.36 -9.92
N ALA A 304 31.59 -3.65 -8.86
CA ALA A 304 31.71 -5.00 -8.30
C ALA A 304 30.40 -5.45 -7.63
N LEU A 305 29.78 -4.57 -6.83
CA LEU A 305 28.51 -4.83 -6.14
C LEU A 305 27.37 -5.10 -7.12
N LYS A 306 27.28 -4.33 -8.21
CA LYS A 306 26.29 -4.55 -9.28
C LYS A 306 26.46 -5.91 -9.96
N ARG A 307 27.70 -6.40 -10.12
CA ARG A 307 27.95 -7.78 -10.61
C ARG A 307 27.46 -8.83 -9.62
N ALA A 308 27.63 -8.61 -8.32
CA ALA A 308 27.13 -9.50 -7.27
C ALA A 308 25.60 -9.56 -7.22
N VAL A 309 24.91 -8.40 -7.30
CA VAL A 309 23.43 -8.34 -7.39
C VAL A 309 22.93 -9.12 -8.60
N ASN A 310 23.50 -8.88 -9.79
CA ASN A 310 23.12 -9.61 -11.01
C ASN A 310 23.35 -11.13 -10.89
N ALA A 311 24.41 -11.56 -10.20
CA ALA A 311 24.68 -12.98 -9.94
C ALA A 311 23.66 -13.59 -8.96
N ALA A 312 23.26 -12.87 -7.91
CA ALA A 312 22.24 -13.30 -6.97
C ALA A 312 20.84 -13.35 -7.60
N GLU A 313 20.47 -12.39 -8.44
CA GLU A 313 19.21 -12.44 -9.20
C GLU A 313 19.20 -13.60 -10.21
N LYS A 314 20.33 -13.91 -10.87
CA LYS A 314 20.48 -15.11 -11.71
C LYS A 314 20.29 -16.41 -10.91
N ARG A 315 20.94 -16.54 -9.74
CA ARG A 315 20.72 -17.68 -8.82
C ARG A 315 19.25 -17.82 -8.42
N LYS A 316 18.53 -16.72 -8.22
CA LYS A 316 17.10 -16.75 -7.86
C LYS A 316 16.25 -17.33 -8.98
N VAL A 317 16.50 -16.93 -10.23
CA VAL A 317 15.82 -17.48 -11.41
C VAL A 317 16.16 -18.96 -11.59
N GLU A 318 17.41 -19.35 -11.38
CA GLU A 318 17.84 -20.76 -11.41
C GLU A 318 17.15 -21.61 -10.34
N LEU A 319 17.03 -21.11 -9.10
CA LEU A 319 16.32 -21.79 -8.02
C LEU A 319 14.81 -21.91 -8.31
N SER A 320 14.18 -20.85 -8.83
CA SER A 320 12.75 -20.86 -9.20
C SER A 320 12.44 -21.81 -10.36
N ASN A 321 13.35 -21.88 -11.35
CA ASN A 321 13.27 -22.87 -12.44
C ASN A 321 13.49 -24.30 -11.91
N ALA A 322 14.36 -24.50 -10.92
CA ALA A 322 14.57 -25.81 -10.30
C ALA A 322 13.35 -26.28 -9.50
N LEU A 323 12.71 -25.38 -8.73
CA LEU A 323 11.49 -25.66 -7.96
C LEU A 323 10.32 -26.02 -8.89
N SER A 324 10.03 -25.20 -9.90
CA SER A 324 8.96 -25.48 -10.86
C SER A 324 9.22 -26.75 -11.70
N ALA A 325 10.49 -27.07 -11.98
CA ALA A 325 10.85 -28.35 -12.58
C ALA A 325 10.68 -29.56 -11.63
N GLU A 326 10.80 -29.38 -10.31
CA GLU A 326 10.45 -30.41 -9.33
C GLU A 326 8.94 -30.58 -9.21
N GLU A 327 8.17 -29.49 -9.19
CA GLU A 327 6.70 -29.52 -9.17
C GLU A 327 6.13 -30.21 -10.42
N ALA A 328 6.65 -29.91 -11.61
CA ALA A 328 6.29 -30.60 -12.85
C ALA A 328 6.59 -32.12 -12.79
N ARG A 329 7.69 -32.52 -12.14
CA ARG A 329 8.00 -33.94 -11.88
C ARG A 329 7.05 -34.58 -10.87
N ARG A 330 6.64 -33.85 -9.82
CA ARG A 330 5.63 -34.30 -8.85
C ARG A 330 4.26 -34.47 -9.50
N GLU A 331 3.86 -33.58 -10.41
CA GLU A 331 2.64 -33.75 -11.20
C GLU A 331 2.72 -34.95 -12.15
N ALA A 332 3.82 -35.11 -12.89
CA ALA A 332 3.99 -36.27 -13.77
C ALA A 332 3.91 -37.60 -12.99
N ALA A 333 4.56 -37.68 -11.82
CA ALA A 333 4.50 -38.85 -10.94
C ALA A 333 3.14 -39.05 -10.25
N ARG A 334 2.32 -38.00 -10.09
CA ARG A 334 0.92 -38.14 -9.66
C ARG A 334 0.06 -38.70 -10.80
N ARG A 335 0.22 -38.21 -12.02
CA ARG A 335 -0.53 -38.69 -13.20
C ARG A 335 -0.21 -40.15 -13.49
N SER A 336 1.07 -40.57 -13.48
CA SER A 336 1.43 -41.97 -13.69
C SER A 336 0.85 -42.90 -12.62
N ARG A 337 0.80 -42.47 -11.35
CA ARG A 337 0.14 -43.24 -10.27
C ARG A 337 -1.37 -43.32 -10.45
N GLN A 338 -2.02 -42.24 -10.91
CA GLN A 338 -3.45 -42.24 -11.23
C GLN A 338 -3.76 -43.15 -12.43
N GLU A 339 -2.87 -43.22 -13.43
CA GLU A 339 -2.96 -44.14 -14.55
C GLU A 339 -2.77 -45.61 -14.10
N GLU A 340 -1.77 -45.89 -13.26
CA GLU A 340 -1.57 -47.22 -12.63
C GLU A 340 -2.77 -47.64 -11.77
N GLU A 341 -3.34 -46.72 -10.99
CA GLU A 341 -4.51 -46.96 -10.15
C GLU A 341 -5.79 -47.18 -10.97
N GLN A 342 -6.00 -46.42 -12.05
CA GLN A 342 -7.10 -46.64 -12.99
C GLN A 342 -6.98 -48.00 -13.70
N LEU A 343 -5.76 -48.40 -14.10
CA LEU A 343 -5.51 -49.72 -14.69
C LEU A 343 -5.74 -50.85 -13.66
N ALA A 344 -5.33 -50.66 -12.40
CA ALA A 344 -5.59 -51.61 -11.32
C ALA A 344 -7.09 -51.71 -10.98
N ALA A 345 -7.81 -50.59 -10.96
CA ALA A 345 -9.26 -50.55 -10.75
C ALA A 345 -10.02 -51.22 -11.90
N ALA A 346 -9.63 -50.97 -13.16
CA ALA A 346 -10.18 -51.64 -14.34
C ALA A 346 -9.91 -53.16 -14.31
N ALA A 347 -8.70 -53.58 -13.94
CA ALA A 347 -8.37 -54.99 -13.78
C ALA A 347 -9.17 -55.67 -12.64
N LYS A 348 -9.46 -54.95 -11.54
CA LYS A 348 -10.31 -55.43 -10.45
C LYS A 348 -11.78 -55.53 -10.88
N ALA A 349 -12.29 -54.54 -11.60
CA ALA A 349 -13.65 -54.56 -12.16
C ALA A 349 -13.83 -55.72 -13.17
N ALA A 350 -12.83 -55.97 -14.02
CA ALA A 350 -12.83 -57.10 -14.94
C ALA A 350 -12.87 -58.47 -14.22
N ARG A 351 -12.20 -58.61 -13.07
CA ARG A 351 -12.30 -59.83 -12.24
C ARG A 351 -13.69 -60.02 -11.65
N VAL A 352 -14.29 -58.97 -11.09
CA VAL A 352 -15.66 -59.04 -10.55
C VAL A 352 -16.69 -59.35 -11.65
N ALA A 353 -16.50 -58.82 -12.86
CA ALA A 353 -17.34 -59.15 -14.01
C ALA A 353 -17.21 -60.62 -14.44
N GLU A 354 -16.02 -61.22 -14.36
CA GLU A 354 -15.83 -62.64 -14.69
C GLU A 354 -16.28 -63.56 -13.54
N GLU A 355 -16.11 -63.17 -12.26
CA GLU A 355 -16.64 -63.90 -11.10
C GLU A 355 -18.18 -63.96 -11.12
N THR A 356 -18.85 -62.82 -11.34
CA THR A 356 -20.32 -62.78 -11.50
C THR A 356 -20.81 -63.52 -12.74
N ARG A 357 -20.01 -63.59 -13.82
CA ARG A 357 -20.29 -64.45 -14.98
C ARG A 357 -20.19 -65.93 -14.64
N ILE A 358 -19.17 -66.34 -13.88
CA ILE A 358 -19.00 -67.73 -13.42
C ILE A 358 -20.14 -68.13 -12.47
N GLU A 359 -20.60 -67.20 -11.62
CA GLU A 359 -21.74 -67.41 -10.73
C GLU A 359 -23.05 -67.57 -11.51
N ALA A 360 -23.34 -66.68 -12.46
CA ALA A 360 -24.51 -66.80 -13.35
C ALA A 360 -24.51 -68.11 -14.18
N LEU A 361 -23.33 -68.63 -14.56
CA LEU A 361 -23.20 -69.93 -15.22
C LEU A 361 -23.44 -71.11 -14.27
N ARG A 362 -23.12 -70.98 -12.97
CA ARG A 362 -23.49 -71.98 -11.95
C ARG A 362 -24.99 -71.99 -11.69
N ASP A 363 -25.62 -70.81 -11.61
CA ASP A 363 -27.06 -70.68 -11.41
C ASP A 363 -27.88 -71.18 -12.61
N ALA A 364 -27.38 -70.97 -13.83
CA ALA A 364 -27.96 -71.60 -15.02
C ALA A 364 -27.86 -73.15 -14.95
N GLY A 365 -26.71 -73.68 -14.52
CA GLY A 365 -26.49 -75.11 -14.35
C GLY A 365 -27.31 -75.76 -13.23
N SER A 366 -27.50 -75.07 -12.10
CA SER A 366 -28.35 -75.55 -11.01
C SER A 366 -29.82 -75.52 -11.39
N ALA A 367 -30.29 -74.46 -12.05
CA ALA A 367 -31.65 -74.39 -12.59
C ALA A 367 -31.94 -75.48 -13.64
N GLU A 368 -30.95 -75.86 -14.46
CA GLU A 368 -31.08 -76.99 -15.39
C GLU A 368 -31.08 -78.35 -14.66
N ALA A 369 -30.25 -78.52 -13.63
CA ALA A 369 -30.26 -79.70 -12.77
C ALA A 369 -31.60 -79.87 -12.02
N ASP A 370 -32.15 -78.79 -11.44
CA ASP A 370 -33.45 -78.77 -10.77
C ASP A 370 -34.60 -79.04 -11.74
N LYS A 371 -34.53 -78.51 -12.96
CA LYS A 371 -35.51 -78.81 -14.03
C LYS A 371 -35.48 -80.29 -14.43
N ASN A 372 -34.30 -80.90 -14.50
CA ASN A 372 -34.13 -82.33 -14.78
C ASN A 372 -34.60 -83.19 -13.59
N ALA A 373 -34.34 -82.77 -12.35
CA ALA A 373 -34.86 -83.42 -11.15
C ALA A 373 -36.39 -83.31 -11.03
N ALA A 374 -36.97 -82.16 -11.41
CA ALA A 374 -38.41 -81.94 -11.46
C ALA A 374 -39.07 -82.80 -12.55
N LEU A 375 -38.43 -82.98 -13.72
CA LEU A 375 -38.88 -83.92 -14.76
C LEU A 375 -38.84 -85.37 -14.26
N ALA A 376 -37.74 -85.80 -13.63
CA ALA A 376 -37.61 -87.14 -13.06
C ALA A 376 -38.63 -87.41 -11.93
N LYS A 377 -38.94 -86.39 -11.12
CA LYS A 377 -40.01 -86.45 -10.12
C LYS A 377 -41.38 -86.53 -10.80
N ALA A 378 -41.68 -85.66 -11.78
CA ALA A 378 -42.98 -85.64 -12.47
C ALA A 378 -43.28 -86.96 -13.20
N THR A 379 -42.27 -87.62 -13.78
CA THR A 379 -42.45 -88.97 -14.36
C THR A 379 -42.80 -90.01 -13.29
N LYS A 380 -42.19 -89.94 -12.11
CA LYS A 380 -42.44 -90.86 -10.99
C LYS A 380 -43.82 -90.62 -10.35
N ASP A 381 -44.18 -89.36 -10.13
CA ASP A 381 -45.49 -88.95 -9.64
C ASP A 381 -46.60 -89.36 -10.63
N ALA A 382 -46.34 -89.33 -11.95
CA ALA A 382 -47.28 -89.78 -12.98
C ALA A 382 -47.45 -91.32 -13.04
N GLU A 383 -46.40 -92.11 -12.79
CA GLU A 383 -46.55 -93.56 -12.59
C GLU A 383 -47.36 -93.87 -11.33
N GLN A 384 -47.12 -93.14 -10.25
CA GLN A 384 -47.83 -93.33 -8.98
C GLN A 384 -49.32 -92.96 -9.10
N LEU A 385 -49.64 -91.86 -9.80
CA LEU A 385 -51.01 -91.49 -10.16
C LEU A 385 -51.72 -92.55 -11.02
N ARG A 386 -51.03 -93.18 -11.98
CA ARG A 386 -51.58 -94.32 -12.72
C ARG A 386 -51.90 -95.49 -11.79
N LEU A 387 -50.97 -95.83 -10.90
CA LEU A 387 -51.10 -96.96 -9.98
C LEU A 387 -52.21 -96.76 -8.92
N ASP A 388 -52.48 -95.52 -8.52
CA ASP A 388 -53.61 -95.19 -7.63
C ASP A 388 -54.94 -94.97 -8.37
N SER A 389 -54.92 -94.53 -9.63
CA SER A 389 -56.12 -94.50 -10.49
C SER A 389 -56.73 -95.90 -10.69
N ALA A 390 -55.88 -96.92 -10.80
CA ALA A 390 -56.30 -98.33 -10.86
C ALA A 390 -56.97 -98.82 -9.56
N LYS A 391 -56.69 -98.21 -8.41
CA LYS A 391 -57.29 -98.56 -7.10
C LYS A 391 -58.55 -97.77 -6.77
N SER A 392 -58.76 -96.61 -7.39
CA SER A 392 -59.97 -95.82 -7.22
C SER A 392 -61.12 -96.34 -8.08
N ALA A 393 -60.83 -96.88 -9.26
CA ALA A 393 -61.82 -97.50 -10.16
C ALA A 393 -62.66 -98.60 -9.49
N THR A 394 -62.05 -99.47 -8.67
CA THR A 394 -62.76 -100.50 -7.90
C THR A 394 -63.61 -99.93 -6.77
N ARG A 395 -63.24 -98.76 -6.23
CA ARG A 395 -63.90 -98.15 -5.06
C ARG A 395 -65.13 -97.28 -5.40
N VAL A 396 -65.22 -96.81 -6.65
CA VAL A 396 -66.41 -96.11 -7.15
C VAL A 396 -67.61 -97.07 -7.24
N ALA A 397 -67.39 -98.30 -7.70
CA ALA A 397 -68.42 -99.32 -7.82
C ALA A 397 -69.11 -99.69 -6.49
N GLU A 398 -68.39 -99.60 -5.36
CA GLU A 398 -68.95 -99.88 -4.02
C GLU A 398 -69.82 -98.71 -3.49
N LEU A 399 -69.51 -97.47 -3.90
CA LEU A 399 -70.15 -96.26 -3.37
C LEU A 399 -71.48 -95.92 -4.05
N GLU A 400 -71.70 -96.31 -5.31
CA GLU A 400 -72.99 -96.12 -5.98
C GLU A 400 -74.12 -96.92 -5.31
N THR A 401 -73.82 -98.12 -4.79
CA THR A 401 -74.74 -98.91 -3.96
C THR A 401 -75.07 -98.26 -2.61
N ALA A 402 -74.17 -97.45 -2.04
CA ALA A 402 -74.41 -96.78 -0.76
C ALA A 402 -75.27 -95.51 -0.89
N LEU A 403 -75.14 -94.77 -2.00
CA LEU A 403 -75.79 -93.47 -2.18
C LEU A 403 -77.33 -93.55 -2.26
N ALA A 404 -77.87 -94.72 -2.62
CA ALA A 404 -79.32 -94.95 -2.69
C ALA A 404 -80.02 -94.91 -1.31
N ALA A 405 -79.30 -95.19 -0.21
CA ALA A 405 -79.89 -95.27 1.12
C ALA A 405 -79.98 -93.92 1.86
N ALA A 406 -79.16 -92.94 1.47
CA ALA A 406 -78.87 -91.74 2.28
C ALA A 406 -79.80 -90.51 2.03
N LYS A 407 -80.98 -90.69 1.43
CA LYS A 407 -81.90 -89.59 1.07
C LYS A 407 -83.10 -89.40 2.03
N LYS A 408 -82.93 -89.60 3.34
CA LYS A 408 -84.05 -89.49 4.32
C LYS A 408 -83.69 -88.96 5.73
N ALA A 409 -83.05 -87.79 5.79
CA ALA A 409 -83.00 -86.84 6.92
C ALA A 409 -82.64 -85.47 6.32
N GLU A 410 -83.36 -84.37 6.55
CA GLU A 410 -83.29 -83.45 7.72
C GLU A 410 -81.88 -82.86 7.99
N GLY A 411 -81.73 -81.58 8.35
CA GLY A 411 -82.74 -80.52 8.48
C GLY A 411 -82.24 -79.33 9.33
N ALA A 412 -82.34 -78.10 8.79
CA ALA A 412 -82.24 -76.81 9.48
C ALA A 412 -80.95 -76.46 10.30
N VAL A 413 -80.05 -75.69 9.67
CA VAL A 413 -79.39 -74.52 10.32
C VAL A 413 -79.36 -73.37 9.32
N GLY A 414 -80.20 -72.35 9.50
CA GLY A 414 -80.36 -71.26 8.53
C GLY A 414 -80.85 -69.96 9.13
N LYS A 415 -79.99 -69.25 9.88
CA LYS A 415 -80.26 -67.87 10.34
C LYS A 415 -79.04 -67.03 10.80
N THR A 416 -77.81 -67.51 10.62
CA THR A 416 -76.58 -66.82 11.05
C THR A 416 -75.74 -66.21 9.92
N SER A 417 -75.79 -66.74 8.68
CA SER A 417 -74.92 -66.29 7.57
C SER A 417 -75.07 -64.81 7.22
N SER A 418 -76.33 -64.36 7.03
CA SER A 418 -76.65 -63.07 6.43
C SER A 418 -76.24 -61.83 7.24
N LYS A 419 -75.72 -62.00 8.47
CA LYS A 419 -75.21 -60.92 9.30
C LYS A 419 -73.69 -60.72 9.15
N LEU A 420 -72.95 -61.78 8.88
CA LEU A 420 -71.49 -61.75 8.66
C LEU A 420 -71.13 -61.20 7.27
N GLU A 421 -71.90 -61.57 6.25
CA GLU A 421 -71.68 -61.10 4.87
C GLU A 421 -71.84 -59.58 4.73
N ALA A 422 -72.74 -58.97 5.53
CA ALA A 422 -72.98 -57.53 5.54
C ALA A 422 -71.81 -56.72 6.11
N GLU A 423 -71.16 -57.19 7.19
CA GLU A 423 -69.98 -56.50 7.74
C GLU A 423 -68.73 -56.70 6.87
N LEU A 424 -68.58 -57.89 6.28
CA LEU A 424 -67.47 -58.19 5.36
C LEU A 424 -67.46 -57.25 4.14
N GLU A 425 -68.62 -56.92 3.57
CA GLU A 425 -68.74 -55.95 2.48
C GLU A 425 -68.40 -54.51 2.88
N LYS A 426 -68.67 -54.11 4.13
CA LYS A 426 -68.32 -52.76 4.61
C LYS A 426 -66.80 -52.57 4.67
N VAL A 427 -66.09 -53.55 5.27
CA VAL A 427 -64.63 -53.50 5.46
C VAL A 427 -63.87 -53.44 4.13
N LYS A 428 -64.32 -54.17 3.09
CA LYS A 428 -63.71 -54.11 1.75
C LYS A 428 -63.75 -52.70 1.15
N ARG A 429 -64.90 -52.01 1.26
CA ARG A 429 -65.13 -50.69 0.67
C ARG A 429 -64.28 -49.61 1.35
N GLU A 430 -64.11 -49.71 2.66
CA GLU A 430 -63.22 -48.83 3.44
C GLU A 430 -61.75 -49.06 3.05
N ARG A 431 -61.31 -50.32 2.86
CA ARG A 431 -59.96 -50.65 2.38
C ARG A 431 -59.68 -50.11 0.97
N ASP A 432 -60.58 -50.32 0.02
CA ASP A 432 -60.35 -49.98 -1.38
C ASP A 432 -60.45 -48.46 -1.66
N LEU A 433 -61.05 -47.69 -0.74
CA LEU A 433 -60.92 -46.23 -0.69
C LEU A 433 -59.56 -45.78 -0.15
N ALA A 434 -59.06 -46.43 0.92
CA ALA A 434 -57.76 -46.11 1.50
C ALA A 434 -56.59 -46.34 0.53
N VAL A 435 -56.61 -47.44 -0.25
CA VAL A 435 -55.61 -47.72 -1.29
C VAL A 435 -55.57 -46.61 -2.34
N LYS A 436 -56.74 -46.19 -2.86
CA LYS A 436 -56.83 -45.12 -3.87
C LYS A 436 -56.36 -43.75 -3.37
N ALA A 437 -56.53 -43.48 -2.07
CA ALA A 437 -55.99 -42.27 -1.45
C ALA A 437 -54.44 -42.32 -1.37
N ALA A 438 -53.87 -43.47 -1.00
CA ALA A 438 -52.42 -43.66 -0.94
C ALA A 438 -51.75 -43.58 -2.33
N ASP A 439 -52.33 -44.23 -3.35
CA ASP A 439 -51.82 -44.18 -4.73
C ASP A 439 -51.83 -42.75 -5.29
N LYS A 440 -52.84 -41.93 -4.93
CA LYS A 440 -52.86 -40.52 -5.33
C LYS A 440 -51.77 -39.72 -4.60
N ALA A 441 -51.70 -39.82 -3.27
CA ALA A 441 -50.71 -39.09 -2.47
C ALA A 441 -49.27 -39.41 -2.90
N LYS A 442 -49.01 -40.66 -3.32
CA LYS A 442 -47.72 -41.06 -3.89
C LYS A 442 -47.41 -40.33 -5.20
N ARG A 443 -48.34 -40.28 -6.15
CA ARG A 443 -48.14 -39.58 -7.44
C ARG A 443 -47.97 -38.07 -7.26
N ASP A 444 -48.80 -37.47 -6.40
CA ASP A 444 -48.71 -36.06 -6.08
C ASP A 444 -47.30 -35.73 -5.52
N ALA A 445 -46.73 -36.60 -4.67
CA ALA A 445 -45.36 -36.45 -4.15
C ALA A 445 -44.23 -36.76 -5.15
N GLU A 446 -44.41 -37.71 -6.07
CA GLU A 446 -43.43 -38.01 -7.14
C GLU A 446 -43.29 -36.82 -8.12
N LEU A 447 -44.40 -36.13 -8.41
CA LEU A 447 -44.42 -34.94 -9.26
C LEU A 447 -43.75 -33.74 -8.55
N ASP A 448 -44.06 -33.56 -7.25
CA ASP A 448 -43.46 -32.56 -6.37
C ASP A 448 -41.92 -32.75 -6.20
N LEU A 449 -41.40 -33.96 -6.42
CA LEU A 449 -39.96 -34.26 -6.47
C LEU A 449 -39.34 -33.95 -7.84
N SER A 450 -40.05 -34.21 -8.94
CA SER A 450 -39.59 -33.89 -10.30
C SER A 450 -39.36 -32.39 -10.48
N GLU A 451 -40.34 -31.56 -10.12
CA GLU A 451 -40.22 -30.10 -10.28
C GLU A 451 -39.06 -29.51 -9.46
N LYS A 452 -38.76 -30.09 -8.29
CA LYS A 452 -37.59 -29.70 -7.49
C LYS A 452 -36.28 -30.14 -8.14
N ALA A 453 -36.22 -31.32 -8.76
CA ALA A 453 -35.04 -31.77 -9.51
C ALA A 453 -34.76 -30.84 -10.71
N ASP A 454 -35.79 -30.44 -11.46
CA ASP A 454 -35.66 -29.52 -12.59
C ASP A 454 -35.20 -28.11 -12.16
N MET A 455 -35.74 -27.60 -11.03
CA MET A 455 -35.23 -26.36 -10.43
C MET A 455 -33.75 -26.47 -10.02
N HIS A 456 -33.33 -27.60 -9.43
CA HIS A 456 -31.93 -27.81 -9.06
C HIS A 456 -31.01 -27.92 -10.29
N ALA A 457 -31.44 -28.58 -11.37
CA ALA A 457 -30.72 -28.63 -12.63
C ALA A 457 -30.54 -27.21 -13.23
N SER A 458 -31.62 -26.43 -13.28
CA SER A 458 -31.61 -25.04 -13.77
C SER A 458 -30.78 -24.08 -12.88
N ALA A 459 -30.60 -24.40 -11.60
CA ALA A 459 -29.69 -23.68 -10.71
C ALA A 459 -28.22 -24.04 -10.98
N LEU A 460 -27.90 -25.33 -11.14
CA LEU A 460 -26.55 -25.81 -11.46
C LEU A 460 -26.06 -25.30 -12.81
N GLU A 461 -26.92 -25.23 -13.82
CA GLU A 461 -26.60 -24.67 -15.14
C GLU A 461 -26.24 -23.17 -15.07
N ARG A 462 -26.97 -22.40 -14.25
CA ARG A 462 -26.63 -20.99 -13.97
C ARG A 462 -25.31 -20.81 -13.23
N VAL A 463 -24.93 -21.74 -12.33
CA VAL A 463 -23.62 -21.72 -11.67
C VAL A 463 -22.49 -22.04 -12.65
N ARG A 464 -22.67 -23.01 -13.57
CA ARG A 464 -21.71 -23.29 -14.65
C ARG A 464 -21.48 -22.07 -15.53
N ALA A 465 -22.55 -21.47 -16.06
CA ALA A 465 -22.46 -20.27 -16.88
C ALA A 465 -21.82 -19.07 -16.15
N ALA A 466 -21.91 -18.99 -14.82
CA ALA A 466 -21.20 -17.99 -14.03
C ALA A 466 -19.68 -18.26 -13.95
N ASN A 467 -19.28 -19.53 -13.75
CA ASN A 467 -17.87 -19.93 -13.74
C ASN A 467 -17.23 -19.74 -15.13
N ASP A 468 -17.90 -20.14 -16.21
CA ASP A 468 -17.37 -20.01 -17.59
C ASP A 468 -17.04 -18.54 -17.93
N ASN A 469 -17.90 -17.61 -17.49
CA ASN A 469 -17.65 -16.16 -17.62
C ASN A 469 -16.46 -15.67 -16.78
N LEU A 470 -16.24 -16.27 -15.60
CA LEU A 470 -15.15 -15.89 -14.69
C LEU A 470 -13.80 -16.44 -15.17
N GLU A 471 -13.77 -17.64 -15.76
CA GLU A 471 -12.60 -18.17 -16.47
C GLU A 471 -12.25 -17.32 -17.70
N ALA A 472 -13.25 -16.89 -18.48
CA ALA A 472 -13.02 -15.99 -19.62
C ALA A 472 -12.41 -14.64 -19.19
N GLN A 473 -12.87 -14.06 -18.07
CA GLN A 473 -12.28 -12.83 -17.51
C GLN A 473 -10.82 -13.05 -17.05
N LEU A 474 -10.53 -14.19 -16.40
CA LEU A 474 -9.16 -14.55 -16.01
C LEU A 474 -8.24 -14.79 -17.22
N ALA A 475 -8.76 -15.33 -18.32
CA ALA A 475 -8.01 -15.51 -19.56
C ALA A 475 -7.61 -14.17 -20.20
N ASP A 476 -8.54 -13.21 -20.30
CA ASP A 476 -8.23 -11.88 -20.85
C ASP A 476 -7.32 -11.07 -19.90
N GLN A 477 -7.41 -11.21 -18.57
CA GLN A 477 -6.44 -10.61 -17.64
C GLN A 477 -5.01 -11.14 -17.86
N LYS A 478 -4.83 -12.46 -18.03
CA LYS A 478 -3.52 -13.08 -18.37
C LYS A 478 -2.98 -12.58 -19.72
N LYS A 479 -3.87 -12.35 -20.69
CA LYS A 479 -3.56 -11.81 -22.01
C LYS A 479 -3.14 -10.33 -21.96
N GLN A 480 -3.74 -9.53 -21.06
CA GLN A 480 -3.30 -8.15 -20.80
C GLN A 480 -1.93 -8.11 -20.12
N ALA A 481 -1.69 -8.96 -19.12
CA ALA A 481 -0.40 -9.04 -18.42
C ALA A 481 0.76 -9.41 -19.37
N THR A 482 0.57 -10.40 -20.24
CA THR A 482 1.59 -10.81 -21.24
C THR A 482 1.82 -9.77 -22.33
N LEU A 483 0.83 -8.94 -22.66
CA LEU A 483 1.01 -7.77 -23.53
C LEU A 483 1.80 -6.64 -22.83
N ALA A 484 1.58 -6.42 -21.53
CA ALA A 484 2.33 -5.45 -20.74
C ALA A 484 3.82 -5.83 -20.61
N GLU A 485 4.14 -7.11 -20.38
CA GLU A 485 5.53 -7.61 -20.42
C GLU A 485 6.21 -7.35 -21.76
N ARG A 486 5.51 -7.63 -22.89
CA ARG A 486 6.07 -7.38 -24.23
C ARG A 486 6.35 -5.90 -24.45
N ALA A 487 5.43 -5.02 -24.05
CA ALA A 487 5.62 -3.58 -24.12
C ALA A 487 6.85 -3.14 -23.30
N LYS A 488 7.01 -3.65 -22.07
CA LYS A 488 8.17 -3.38 -21.20
C LYS A 488 9.49 -3.77 -21.87
N ARG A 489 9.61 -4.98 -22.42
CA ARG A 489 10.84 -5.42 -23.12
C ARG A 489 11.18 -4.52 -24.32
N THR A 490 10.20 -4.18 -25.17
CA THR A 490 10.43 -3.28 -26.31
C THR A 490 10.75 -1.82 -25.93
N PHE A 491 10.51 -1.44 -24.68
CA PHE A 491 10.96 -0.16 -24.11
C PHE A 491 12.39 -0.26 -23.58
N GLU A 492 12.73 -1.36 -22.89
CA GLU A 492 14.07 -1.65 -22.37
C GLU A 492 15.11 -1.76 -23.50
N GLU A 493 14.79 -2.47 -24.59
CA GLU A 493 15.64 -2.58 -25.79
C GLU A 493 15.99 -1.22 -26.40
N LYS A 494 15.00 -0.32 -26.52
CA LYS A 494 15.20 1.04 -27.04
C LYS A 494 15.98 1.94 -26.08
N LEU A 495 15.89 1.66 -24.78
CA LEU A 495 16.63 2.38 -23.76
C LEU A 495 18.13 2.01 -23.82
N GLU A 496 18.46 0.73 -24.00
CA GLU A 496 19.82 0.29 -24.32
C GLU A 496 20.35 0.89 -25.63
N GLU A 497 19.55 0.86 -26.71
CA GLU A 497 19.93 1.44 -28.00
C GLU A 497 20.27 2.94 -27.86
N SER A 498 19.47 3.68 -27.10
CA SER A 498 19.74 5.09 -26.80
C SER A 498 21.00 5.32 -25.95
N ALA A 499 21.32 4.41 -25.02
CA ALA A 499 22.52 4.51 -24.20
C ALA A 499 23.79 4.27 -25.02
N ARG A 500 23.77 3.25 -25.92
CA ARG A 500 24.87 2.97 -26.86
C ARG A 500 25.11 4.15 -27.81
N ALA A 501 24.05 4.81 -28.27
CA ALA A 501 24.16 6.04 -29.07
C ALA A 501 24.83 7.19 -28.28
N ILE A 502 24.52 7.36 -26.99
CA ILE A 502 25.15 8.39 -26.15
C ILE A 502 26.65 8.12 -25.94
N GLU A 503 27.07 6.86 -25.74
CA GLU A 503 28.50 6.53 -25.66
C GLU A 503 29.25 6.76 -26.98
N ALA A 504 28.63 6.45 -28.12
CA ALA A 504 29.21 6.72 -29.43
C ALA A 504 29.40 8.22 -29.71
N LEU A 505 28.56 9.08 -29.12
CA LEU A 505 28.69 10.53 -29.23
C LEU A 505 29.79 11.10 -28.36
N LYS A 506 29.98 10.59 -27.13
CA LYS A 506 31.11 11.00 -26.28
C LYS A 506 32.45 10.81 -27.00
N ARG A 507 32.68 9.60 -27.55
CA ARG A 507 33.91 9.30 -28.31
C ARG A 507 34.13 10.24 -29.50
N ARG A 508 33.05 10.64 -30.19
CA ARG A 508 33.14 11.63 -31.28
C ARG A 508 33.49 13.03 -30.80
N ASP A 509 33.01 13.46 -29.63
CA ASP A 509 33.42 14.74 -29.04
C ASP A 509 34.88 14.70 -28.53
N ASP A 510 35.33 13.55 -28.01
CA ASP A 510 36.74 13.33 -27.65
C ASP A 510 37.65 13.39 -28.90
N GLU A 511 37.33 12.64 -29.96
CA GLU A 511 37.99 12.70 -31.28
C GLU A 511 37.99 14.11 -31.88
N ARG A 512 36.92 14.89 -31.64
CA ARG A 512 36.81 16.29 -32.10
C ARG A 512 37.73 17.23 -31.33
N LEU A 513 37.91 17.03 -30.03
CA LEU A 513 38.83 17.83 -29.21
C LEU A 513 40.30 17.59 -29.60
N GLU A 514 40.67 16.34 -29.93
CA GLU A 514 41.99 16.02 -30.48
C GLU A 514 42.20 16.73 -31.84
N ALA A 515 41.22 16.69 -32.74
CA ALA A 515 41.28 17.40 -34.03
C ALA A 515 41.34 18.93 -33.87
N GLU A 516 40.62 19.52 -32.91
CA GLU A 516 40.66 20.96 -32.62
C GLU A 516 42.04 21.37 -32.06
N ALA A 517 42.69 20.50 -31.27
CA ALA A 517 44.07 20.70 -30.79
C ALA A 517 45.12 20.58 -31.92
N GLU A 518 44.95 19.65 -32.86
CA GLU A 518 45.88 19.51 -33.99
C GLU A 518 45.80 20.70 -34.96
N VAL A 519 44.59 21.22 -35.26
CA VAL A 519 44.43 22.48 -36.01
C VAL A 519 45.15 23.64 -35.30
N ALA A 520 45.06 23.74 -33.97
CA ALA A 520 45.77 24.77 -33.22
C ALA A 520 47.31 24.62 -33.29
N ARG A 521 47.82 23.38 -33.36
CA ARG A 521 49.25 23.10 -33.58
C ARG A 521 49.71 23.56 -34.97
N LEU A 522 48.99 23.16 -36.02
CA LEU A 522 49.30 23.52 -37.41
C LEU A 522 49.21 25.04 -37.65
N GLN A 523 48.24 25.73 -37.03
CA GLN A 523 48.16 27.19 -37.08
C GLN A 523 49.38 27.88 -36.42
N LYS A 524 49.87 27.34 -35.29
CA LYS A 524 51.07 27.85 -34.61
C LYS A 524 52.32 27.66 -35.48
N GLU A 525 52.47 26.49 -36.12
CA GLU A 525 53.55 26.18 -37.06
C GLU A 525 53.49 27.07 -38.32
N ARG A 526 52.29 27.34 -38.85
CA ARG A 526 52.03 28.29 -39.96
C ARG A 526 52.42 29.73 -39.60
N VAL A 527 52.17 30.18 -38.37
CA VAL A 527 52.61 31.50 -37.90
C VAL A 527 54.14 31.56 -37.75
N GLN A 528 54.75 30.54 -37.15
CA GLN A 528 56.21 30.49 -36.96
C GLN A 528 56.98 30.44 -38.29
N SER A 529 56.54 29.63 -39.25
CA SER A 529 57.13 29.57 -40.59
C SER A 529 56.94 30.88 -41.37
N ALA A 530 55.77 31.50 -41.29
CA ALA A 530 55.53 32.83 -41.88
C ALA A 530 56.39 33.94 -41.25
N GLN A 531 56.71 33.84 -39.95
CA GLN A 531 57.58 34.80 -39.28
C GLN A 531 59.05 34.59 -39.67
N ARG A 532 59.57 33.35 -39.65
CA ARG A 532 60.92 33.01 -40.17
C ARG A 532 61.13 33.53 -41.60
N ALA A 533 60.13 33.35 -42.47
CA ALA A 533 60.21 33.83 -43.86
C ALA A 533 60.26 35.37 -43.99
N ARG A 534 59.68 36.12 -43.04
CA ARG A 534 59.77 37.60 -42.98
C ARG A 534 61.12 38.07 -42.43
N ASP A 535 61.67 37.37 -41.46
CA ASP A 535 62.96 37.72 -40.86
C ASP A 535 64.10 37.42 -41.85
N LEU A 536 64.08 36.27 -42.53
CA LEU A 536 64.96 35.98 -43.68
C LEU A 536 64.83 37.01 -44.82
N GLU A 537 63.65 37.58 -45.06
CA GLU A 537 63.46 38.65 -46.04
C GLU A 537 64.08 39.99 -45.60
N ARG A 538 64.03 40.33 -44.30
CA ARG A 538 64.73 41.49 -43.73
C ARG A 538 66.23 41.33 -43.87
N ASP A 539 66.76 40.16 -43.54
CA ASP A 539 68.20 39.87 -43.58
C ASP A 539 68.72 39.85 -45.02
N ASN A 540 67.98 39.24 -45.97
CA ASN A 540 68.35 39.27 -47.39
C ASN A 540 68.36 40.72 -47.93
N LYS A 541 67.41 41.57 -47.51
CA LYS A 541 67.38 43.00 -47.87
C LYS A 541 68.53 43.79 -47.25
N ALA A 542 68.92 43.48 -46.01
CA ALA A 542 70.08 44.08 -45.36
C ALA A 542 71.38 43.69 -46.10
N LEU A 543 71.56 42.39 -46.40
CA LEU A 543 72.69 41.87 -47.16
C LEU A 543 72.79 42.48 -48.57
N LEU A 544 71.67 42.63 -49.29
CA LEU A 544 71.61 43.34 -50.58
C LEU A 544 72.10 44.78 -50.44
N SER A 545 71.59 45.54 -49.46
CA SER A 545 72.03 46.93 -49.25
C SER A 545 73.51 47.05 -48.85
N LYS A 546 74.11 46.00 -48.26
CA LYS A 546 75.55 45.93 -48.01
C LYS A 546 76.35 45.59 -49.27
N ALA A 547 75.84 44.68 -50.11
CA ALA A 547 76.45 44.36 -51.40
C ALA A 547 76.46 45.57 -52.34
N GLU A 548 75.37 46.34 -52.40
CA GLU A 548 75.28 47.58 -53.18
C GLU A 548 76.33 48.62 -52.76
N ARG A 549 76.56 48.78 -51.45
CA ARG A 549 77.62 49.66 -50.92
C ARG A 549 79.01 49.19 -51.30
N LEU A 550 79.31 47.90 -51.13
CA LEU A 550 80.61 47.33 -51.49
C LEU A 550 80.86 47.34 -53.01
N GLU A 551 79.83 47.22 -53.86
CA GLU A 551 80.01 47.42 -55.31
C GLU A 551 80.24 48.89 -55.69
N ALA A 552 79.69 49.85 -54.94
CA ALA A 552 79.98 51.27 -55.12
C ALA A 552 81.39 51.64 -54.63
N GLU A 553 81.78 51.17 -53.44
CA GLU A 553 83.12 51.34 -52.88
C GLU A 553 84.18 50.69 -53.78
N LYS A 554 83.97 49.43 -54.20
CA LYS A 554 84.82 48.76 -55.19
C LYS A 554 84.98 49.57 -56.49
N LYS A 555 83.88 50.06 -57.08
CA LYS A 555 83.96 50.91 -58.28
C LYS A 555 84.75 52.20 -58.04
N SER A 556 84.65 52.80 -56.85
CA SER A 556 85.47 53.97 -56.50
C SER A 556 86.96 53.64 -56.40
N LEU A 557 87.32 52.44 -55.91
CA LEU A 557 88.70 51.95 -55.86
C LEU A 557 89.22 51.61 -57.26
N GLU A 558 88.43 50.96 -58.11
CA GLU A 558 88.77 50.70 -59.52
C GLU A 558 89.03 52.01 -60.29
N GLN A 559 88.21 53.04 -60.07
CA GLN A 559 88.43 54.38 -60.63
C GLN A 559 89.67 55.06 -60.05
N ALA A 560 89.99 54.86 -58.76
CA ALA A 560 91.21 55.38 -58.15
C ALA A 560 92.47 54.75 -58.78
N VAL A 561 92.49 53.42 -58.96
CA VAL A 561 93.57 52.71 -59.68
C VAL A 561 93.70 53.22 -61.12
N ALA A 562 92.60 53.29 -61.86
CA ALA A 562 92.58 53.77 -63.24
C ALA A 562 93.04 55.24 -63.40
N SER A 563 92.89 56.05 -62.35
CA SER A 563 93.38 57.45 -62.32
C SER A 563 94.89 57.60 -62.09
N GLY A 564 95.63 56.50 -61.92
CA GLY A 564 97.10 56.52 -61.76
C GLY A 564 97.61 57.04 -60.42
N ARG A 565 96.72 57.21 -59.42
CA ARG A 565 97.12 57.60 -58.06
C ARG A 565 97.84 56.44 -57.37
N LYS A 566 99.17 56.50 -57.31
CA LYS A 566 99.96 55.62 -56.44
C LYS A 566 99.61 55.86 -54.98
N VAL A 567 98.90 54.92 -54.38
CA VAL A 567 98.71 54.78 -52.94
C VAL A 567 98.86 53.30 -52.63
N ASP A 568 99.87 52.96 -51.84
CA ASP A 568 100.17 51.58 -51.50
C ASP A 568 99.00 50.99 -50.67
N GLY A 569 98.59 49.75 -50.99
CA GLY A 569 97.46 49.06 -50.33
C GLY A 569 96.08 49.19 -51.00
N ILE A 570 95.93 49.92 -52.11
CA ILE A 570 94.63 49.93 -52.85
C ILE A 570 94.30 48.52 -53.40
N GLU A 571 95.29 47.76 -53.86
CA GLU A 571 95.07 46.39 -54.39
C GLU A 571 94.59 45.42 -53.30
N ASP A 572 95.15 45.49 -52.09
CA ASP A 572 94.70 44.72 -50.93
C ASP A 572 93.26 45.10 -50.51
N ALA A 573 92.94 46.40 -50.53
CA ALA A 573 91.58 46.88 -50.28
C ALA A 573 90.59 46.35 -51.33
N LEU A 574 90.98 46.33 -52.61
CA LEU A 574 90.17 45.80 -53.71
C LEU A 574 89.95 44.28 -53.61
N ALA A 575 90.99 43.54 -53.22
CA ALA A 575 90.92 42.10 -52.95
C ALA A 575 90.00 41.79 -51.76
N SER A 576 90.15 42.53 -50.66
CA SER A 576 89.32 42.42 -49.45
C SER A 576 87.83 42.70 -49.75
N GLN A 577 87.52 43.82 -50.42
CA GLN A 577 86.17 44.18 -50.87
C GLN A 577 85.57 43.11 -51.79
N THR A 578 86.37 42.55 -52.71
CA THR A 578 85.91 41.48 -53.62
C THR A 578 85.62 40.18 -52.88
N ALA A 579 86.44 39.81 -51.89
CA ALA A 579 86.21 38.64 -51.04
C ALA A 579 84.99 38.80 -50.13
N GLU A 580 84.75 40.00 -49.58
CA GLU A 580 83.55 40.28 -48.79
C GLU A 580 82.27 40.26 -49.65
N LEU A 581 82.32 40.81 -50.87
CA LEU A 581 81.23 40.71 -51.84
C LEU A 581 80.89 39.25 -52.18
N ALA A 582 81.90 38.40 -52.37
CA ALA A 582 81.69 36.97 -52.64
C ALA A 582 80.98 36.27 -51.45
N ARG A 583 81.42 36.55 -50.21
CA ARG A 583 80.78 36.03 -48.99
C ARG A 583 79.32 36.49 -48.85
N ILE A 584 79.04 37.76 -49.12
CA ILE A 584 77.67 38.32 -49.02
C ILE A 584 76.76 37.74 -50.11
N LYS A 585 77.27 37.54 -51.34
CA LYS A 585 76.49 36.89 -52.41
C LYS A 585 76.15 35.44 -52.07
N GLY A 586 77.09 34.67 -51.51
CA GLY A 586 76.81 33.33 -50.97
C GLY A 586 75.78 33.32 -49.84
N ALA A 587 75.84 34.28 -48.91
CA ALA A 587 74.85 34.42 -47.85
C ALA A 587 73.44 34.78 -48.38
N ILE A 588 73.36 35.62 -49.42
CA ILE A 588 72.10 35.95 -50.11
C ILE A 588 71.48 34.72 -50.77
N GLU A 589 72.28 33.82 -51.33
CA GLU A 589 71.80 32.57 -51.93
C GLU A 589 71.36 31.54 -50.88
N ALA A 590 72.11 31.37 -49.79
CA ALA A 590 71.70 30.53 -48.66
C ALA A 590 70.34 30.97 -48.07
N ALA A 591 70.20 32.26 -47.76
CA ALA A 591 68.95 32.83 -47.25
C ALA A 591 67.78 32.78 -48.26
N ARG A 592 68.05 32.69 -49.58
CA ARG A 592 67.02 32.38 -50.58
C ARG A 592 66.58 30.92 -50.51
N GLY A 593 67.53 29.99 -50.35
CA GLY A 593 67.23 28.56 -50.13
C GLY A 593 66.33 28.35 -48.92
N GLU A 594 66.75 28.82 -47.75
CA GLU A 594 65.97 28.75 -46.50
C GLU A 594 64.58 29.40 -46.63
N ARG A 595 64.47 30.53 -47.34
CA ARG A 595 63.17 31.17 -47.62
C ARG A 595 62.27 30.30 -48.51
N THR A 596 62.80 29.61 -49.52
CA THR A 596 62.01 28.68 -50.34
C THR A 596 61.57 27.43 -49.59
N GLU A 597 62.35 26.98 -48.61
CA GLU A 597 61.97 25.87 -47.74
C GLU A 597 60.91 26.30 -46.72
N ALA A 598 61.09 27.44 -46.06
CA ALA A 598 60.11 28.02 -45.13
C ALA A 598 58.74 28.29 -45.78
N THR A 599 58.72 28.67 -47.07
CA THR A 599 57.47 28.84 -47.83
C THR A 599 56.82 27.50 -48.20
N ARG A 600 57.59 26.48 -48.59
CA ARG A 600 57.06 25.11 -48.81
C ARG A 600 56.47 24.50 -47.54
N SER A 601 57.15 24.60 -46.41
CA SER A 601 56.65 24.11 -45.12
C SER A 601 55.38 24.84 -44.67
N ARG A 602 55.28 26.14 -44.96
CA ARG A 602 54.03 26.89 -44.78
C ARG A 602 52.91 26.37 -45.68
N GLU A 603 53.16 26.15 -46.98
CA GLU A 603 52.15 25.62 -47.91
C GLU A 603 51.67 24.21 -47.53
N ALA A 604 52.55 23.38 -46.96
CA ALA A 604 52.19 22.07 -46.43
C ALA A 604 51.24 22.19 -45.23
N ALA A 605 51.64 22.95 -44.19
CA ALA A 605 50.82 23.18 -43.00
C ALA A 605 49.49 23.92 -43.31
N GLU A 606 49.46 24.75 -44.35
CA GLU A 606 48.26 25.41 -44.85
C GLU A 606 47.28 24.38 -45.47
N LYS A 607 47.75 23.50 -46.36
CA LYS A 607 46.93 22.40 -46.93
C LYS A 607 46.45 21.38 -45.89
N GLU A 608 47.28 21.07 -44.90
CA GLU A 608 46.95 20.14 -43.82
C GLU A 608 45.92 20.74 -42.86
N SER A 609 46.10 22.01 -42.47
CA SER A 609 45.12 22.76 -41.68
C SER A 609 43.76 22.88 -42.39
N ASP A 610 43.75 23.08 -43.71
CA ASP A 610 42.50 23.13 -44.50
C ASP A 610 41.82 21.75 -44.56
N ALA A 611 42.59 20.67 -44.74
CA ALA A 611 42.06 19.30 -44.77
C ALA A 611 41.43 18.88 -43.43
N VAL A 612 42.09 19.15 -42.29
CA VAL A 612 41.52 18.89 -40.97
C VAL A 612 40.32 19.81 -40.72
N GLY A 613 40.37 21.08 -41.16
CA GLY A 613 39.23 22.01 -41.10
C GLY A 613 37.98 21.50 -41.82
N VAL A 614 38.13 20.86 -42.98
CA VAL A 614 37.01 20.23 -43.71
C VAL A 614 36.46 18.99 -42.99
N LYS A 615 37.31 18.19 -42.33
CA LYS A 615 36.86 17.08 -41.48
C LYS A 615 36.03 17.60 -40.29
N LEU A 616 36.57 18.58 -39.57
CA LEU A 616 35.93 19.24 -38.44
C LEU A 616 34.60 19.92 -38.79
N ALA A 617 34.50 20.51 -40.00
CA ALA A 617 33.26 21.09 -40.49
C ALA A 617 32.16 20.03 -40.73
N ARG A 618 32.51 18.82 -41.17
CA ARG A 618 31.57 17.70 -41.29
C ARG A 618 31.15 17.15 -39.94
N GLU A 619 32.10 16.95 -39.03
CA GLU A 619 31.82 16.46 -37.67
C GLU A 619 30.92 17.41 -36.89
N ARG A 620 31.11 18.73 -37.05
CA ARG A 620 30.21 19.75 -36.49
C ARG A 620 28.81 19.74 -37.14
N ALA A 621 28.68 19.39 -38.42
CA ALA A 621 27.38 19.25 -39.08
C ALA A 621 26.63 17.98 -38.62
N ASP A 622 27.33 16.85 -38.51
CA ASP A 622 26.81 15.60 -37.93
C ASP A 622 26.36 15.81 -36.48
N LEU A 623 27.20 16.47 -35.66
CA LEU A 623 26.87 16.79 -34.26
C LEU A 623 25.66 17.73 -34.17
N ALA A 624 25.54 18.72 -35.06
CA ALA A 624 24.37 19.60 -35.12
C ALA A 624 23.08 18.82 -35.49
N ALA A 625 23.15 17.88 -36.43
CA ALA A 625 22.01 17.00 -36.76
C ALA A 625 21.63 16.09 -35.60
N VAL A 626 22.60 15.53 -34.87
CA VAL A 626 22.37 14.75 -33.65
C VAL A 626 21.79 15.62 -32.53
N LEU A 627 22.24 16.86 -32.36
CA LEU A 627 21.68 17.78 -31.37
C LEU A 627 20.23 18.17 -31.73
N GLN A 628 19.90 18.36 -33.01
CA GLN A 628 18.51 18.50 -33.46
C GLN A 628 17.69 17.22 -33.18
N GLN A 629 18.26 16.03 -33.34
CA GLN A 629 17.59 14.77 -33.04
C GLN A 629 17.42 14.56 -31.52
N LYS A 630 18.40 14.98 -30.70
CA LYS A 630 18.31 15.05 -29.24
C LYS A 630 17.24 16.05 -28.80
N ASP A 631 17.13 17.20 -29.45
CA ASP A 631 16.09 18.20 -29.18
C ASP A 631 14.71 17.68 -29.59
N LEU A 632 14.59 16.98 -30.72
CA LEU A 632 13.39 16.26 -31.12
C LEU A 632 13.02 15.16 -30.12
N PHE A 633 13.97 14.36 -29.64
CA PHE A 633 13.73 13.35 -28.60
C PHE A 633 13.48 13.95 -27.21
N SER A 634 14.06 15.10 -26.88
CA SER A 634 13.80 15.84 -25.63
C SER A 634 12.46 16.55 -25.68
N LYS A 635 12.03 16.99 -26.86
CA LYS A 635 10.68 17.45 -27.19
C LYS A 635 9.68 16.30 -27.16
N GLU A 636 10.05 15.13 -27.69
CA GLU A 636 9.33 13.88 -27.50
C GLU A 636 9.16 13.71 -25.98
N ILE A 637 10.27 13.73 -25.24
CA ILE A 637 10.40 13.83 -23.78
C ILE A 637 9.88 15.16 -23.18
N ALA A 638 8.98 15.86 -23.91
CA ALA A 638 8.22 17.06 -23.56
C ALA A 638 6.66 17.03 -23.80
N THR A 639 5.97 15.94 -24.22
CA THR A 639 4.53 15.59 -23.82
C THR A 639 3.96 14.03 -23.76
N LEU A 640 4.63 12.88 -23.38
CA LEU A 640 4.43 11.76 -22.32
C LEU A 640 5.36 11.73 -20.95
N ARG A 641 5.46 12.34 -19.68
CA ARG A 641 5.09 13.37 -18.53
C ARG A 641 3.73 13.61 -17.76
N ASP A 642 2.95 14.66 -18.07
CA ASP A 642 1.64 15.18 -17.55
C ASP A 642 0.15 14.76 -18.07
N ARG A 643 -0.17 13.77 -18.95
CA ARG A 643 -1.43 12.95 -19.05
C ARG A 643 -1.43 11.78 -18.08
N ARG A 644 -0.32 11.12 -17.74
CA ARG A 644 -0.08 10.68 -16.37
C ARG A 644 -0.61 11.73 -15.45
N ASP A 645 -0.21 13.01 -15.50
CA ASP A 645 -0.86 13.98 -14.61
C ASP A 645 -2.36 14.18 -14.91
N SER A 646 -2.88 14.03 -16.13
CA SER A 646 -4.35 14.03 -16.38
C SER A 646 -5.02 12.76 -15.81
N LEU A 647 -4.73 11.57 -16.34
CA LEU A 647 -5.09 10.22 -15.88
C LEU A 647 -4.82 9.96 -14.40
N SER A 648 -3.84 10.63 -13.77
CA SER A 648 -3.54 10.60 -12.33
C SER A 648 -4.50 11.49 -11.57
N ARG A 649 -4.74 12.73 -12.04
CA ARG A 649 -5.80 13.58 -11.50
C ARG A 649 -7.17 12.92 -11.67
N ASP A 650 -7.42 12.25 -12.80
CA ASP A 650 -8.64 11.49 -13.09
C ASP A 650 -8.73 10.23 -12.21
N ALA A 651 -7.65 9.45 -12.08
CA ALA A 651 -7.61 8.26 -11.22
C ALA A 651 -7.75 8.61 -9.73
N SER A 652 -7.12 9.69 -9.28
CA SER A 652 -7.23 10.20 -7.91
C SER A 652 -8.62 10.80 -7.65
N ALA A 653 -9.22 11.48 -8.62
CA ALA A 653 -10.61 11.94 -8.54
C ALA A 653 -11.60 10.75 -8.49
N GLU A 654 -11.37 9.68 -9.25
CA GLU A 654 -12.15 8.43 -9.15
C GLU A 654 -11.88 7.69 -7.84
N GLU A 655 -10.67 7.72 -7.31
CA GLU A 655 -10.40 7.16 -5.98
C GLU A 655 -11.10 7.93 -4.87
N GLN A 656 -11.10 9.28 -4.92
CA GLN A 656 -11.89 10.11 -4.00
C GLN A 656 -13.39 9.84 -4.13
N ARG A 657 -13.91 9.57 -5.34
CA ARG A 657 -15.30 9.11 -5.55
C ARG A 657 -15.56 7.75 -4.91
N LEU A 658 -14.66 6.77 -5.09
CA LEU A 658 -14.74 5.45 -4.47
C LEU A 658 -14.66 5.52 -2.93
N GLN A 659 -13.75 6.30 -2.37
CA GLN A 659 -13.65 6.54 -0.92
C GLN A 659 -14.92 7.19 -0.37
N THR A 660 -15.47 8.19 -1.08
CA THR A 660 -16.76 8.84 -0.73
C THR A 660 -17.92 7.84 -0.75
N ALA A 661 -17.99 6.99 -1.79
CA ALA A 661 -18.99 5.93 -1.89
C ALA A 661 -18.85 4.89 -0.78
N GLN A 662 -17.63 4.48 -0.43
CA GLN A 662 -17.37 3.56 0.69
C GLN A 662 -17.80 4.15 2.05
N VAL A 663 -17.54 5.43 2.30
CA VAL A 663 -18.00 6.12 3.52
C VAL A 663 -19.53 6.17 3.57
N ARG A 664 -20.19 6.48 2.45
CA ARG A 664 -21.66 6.50 2.35
C ARG A 664 -22.28 5.11 2.51
N LEU A 665 -21.64 4.07 1.98
CA LEU A 665 -22.06 2.67 2.10
C LEU A 665 -21.94 2.20 3.56
N LYS A 666 -20.80 2.44 4.24
CA LYS A 666 -20.64 2.18 5.69
C LYS A 666 -21.67 2.92 6.53
N ARG A 667 -22.00 4.17 6.16
CA ARG A 667 -23.05 4.94 6.83
C ARG A 667 -24.44 4.31 6.66
N LEU A 668 -24.81 3.87 5.44
CA LEU A 668 -26.07 3.17 5.19
C LEU A 668 -26.15 1.83 5.94
N GLU A 669 -25.03 1.11 6.09
CA GLU A 669 -24.96 -0.11 6.89
C GLU A 669 -25.13 0.19 8.39
N GLY A 670 -24.56 1.28 8.91
CA GLY A 670 -24.79 1.76 10.27
C GLY A 670 -26.23 2.24 10.53
N GLU A 671 -26.81 3.03 9.62
CA GLU A 671 -28.22 3.46 9.69
C GLU A 671 -29.18 2.27 9.63
N ARG A 672 -28.88 1.26 8.80
CA ARG A 672 -29.61 -0.02 8.76
C ARG A 672 -29.49 -0.79 10.08
N SER A 673 -28.28 -0.93 10.63
CA SER A 673 -28.05 -1.62 11.90
C SER A 673 -28.84 -0.98 13.05
N ALA A 674 -28.81 0.36 13.15
CA ALA A 674 -29.58 1.11 14.15
C ALA A 674 -31.11 1.04 13.93
N ALA A 675 -31.58 0.77 12.70
CA ALA A 675 -32.99 0.49 12.43
C ALA A 675 -33.38 -0.95 12.80
N GLU A 676 -32.50 -1.94 12.53
CA GLU A 676 -32.68 -3.34 12.93
C GLU A 676 -32.66 -3.50 14.46
N GLU A 677 -31.77 -2.80 15.16
CA GLU A 677 -31.75 -2.69 16.63
C GLU A 677 -33.06 -2.12 17.18
N LYS A 678 -33.55 -0.99 16.63
CA LYS A 678 -34.85 -0.41 17.04
C LYS A 678 -36.01 -1.38 16.80
N VAL A 679 -35.98 -2.17 15.72
CA VAL A 679 -36.96 -3.25 15.50
C VAL A 679 -36.84 -4.36 16.54
N ALA A 680 -35.64 -4.67 17.06
CA ALA A 680 -35.47 -5.60 18.17
C ALA A 680 -36.03 -5.03 19.49
N THR A 681 -35.73 -3.76 19.82
CA THR A 681 -36.29 -3.08 21.01
C THR A 681 -37.81 -3.02 20.96
N LEU A 682 -38.40 -2.63 19.82
CA LEU A 682 -39.85 -2.58 19.65
C LEU A 682 -40.51 -3.97 19.77
N ARG A 683 -39.84 -5.04 19.33
CA ARG A 683 -40.32 -6.42 19.57
C ARG A 683 -40.28 -6.81 21.05
N GLN A 684 -39.27 -6.35 21.81
CA GLN A 684 -39.22 -6.54 23.26
C GLN A 684 -40.33 -5.74 23.97
N GLU A 685 -40.63 -4.51 23.52
CA GLU A 685 -41.77 -3.74 24.01
C GLU A 685 -43.12 -4.43 23.70
N VAL A 686 -43.31 -4.94 22.48
CA VAL A 686 -44.50 -5.72 22.11
C VAL A 686 -44.62 -6.98 22.97
N ALA A 687 -43.55 -7.77 23.14
CA ALA A 687 -43.56 -8.95 24.00
C ALA A 687 -43.88 -8.60 25.48
N ARG A 688 -43.41 -7.46 25.98
CA ARG A 688 -43.73 -6.96 27.32
C ARG A 688 -45.19 -6.51 27.45
N LEU A 689 -45.74 -5.86 26.42
CA LEU A 689 -47.16 -5.46 26.38
C LEU A 689 -48.08 -6.68 26.24
N GLU A 690 -47.68 -7.72 25.49
CA GLU A 690 -48.38 -9.01 25.44
C GLU A 690 -48.32 -9.75 26.78
N GLY A 691 -47.23 -9.61 27.53
CA GLY A 691 -47.12 -10.07 28.92
C GLY A 691 -48.11 -9.34 29.82
N ALA A 692 -48.06 -8.01 29.86
CA ALA A 692 -48.98 -7.18 30.65
C ALA A 692 -50.46 -7.44 30.30
N ARG A 693 -50.78 -7.68 29.02
CA ARG A 693 -52.15 -8.03 28.55
C ARG A 693 -52.66 -9.38 29.10
N ARG A 694 -51.79 -10.25 29.62
CA ARG A 694 -52.16 -11.50 30.31
C ARG A 694 -52.36 -11.29 31.82
N GLU A 695 -51.87 -10.18 32.37
CA GLU A 695 -51.86 -9.89 33.81
C GLU A 695 -52.90 -8.83 34.21
N GLU A 696 -53.04 -7.75 33.42
CA GLU A 696 -54.07 -6.72 33.62
C GLU A 696 -55.32 -6.96 32.78
N GLY A 697 -56.49 -6.97 33.43
CA GLY A 697 -57.80 -7.15 32.77
C GLY A 697 -58.25 -6.01 31.86
N SER A 698 -57.50 -4.90 31.77
CA SER A 698 -57.79 -3.75 30.90
C SER A 698 -57.39 -4.02 29.45
N ARG A 699 -58.21 -4.78 28.72
CA ARG A 699 -57.90 -5.23 27.36
C ARG A 699 -57.71 -4.07 26.38
N ASP A 700 -58.67 -3.16 26.33
CA ASP A 700 -58.82 -2.18 25.24
C ASP A 700 -57.60 -1.25 25.13
N THR A 701 -57.16 -0.69 26.26
CA THR A 701 -56.02 0.25 26.31
C THR A 701 -54.65 -0.40 26.04
N LEU A 702 -54.53 -1.71 26.23
CA LEU A 702 -53.34 -2.49 25.88
C LEU A 702 -53.37 -2.96 24.42
N GLU A 703 -54.56 -3.20 23.86
CA GLU A 703 -54.76 -3.53 22.45
C GLU A 703 -54.42 -2.35 21.54
N ASP A 704 -54.85 -1.13 21.88
CA ASP A 704 -54.44 0.10 21.18
C ASP A 704 -52.92 0.32 21.21
N ARG A 705 -52.27 0.09 22.36
CA ARG A 705 -50.80 0.20 22.50
C ARG A 705 -50.05 -0.85 21.68
N LEU A 706 -50.57 -2.08 21.61
CA LEU A 706 -50.04 -3.14 20.76
C LEU A 706 -50.23 -2.83 19.27
N ALA A 707 -51.37 -2.25 18.88
CA ALA A 707 -51.61 -1.81 17.50
C ALA A 707 -50.63 -0.69 17.11
N ALA A 708 -50.44 0.32 17.97
CA ALA A 708 -49.49 1.40 17.75
C ALA A 708 -48.05 0.88 17.61
N LYS A 709 -47.59 -0.01 18.51
CA LYS A 709 -46.23 -0.56 18.48
C LYS A 709 -45.98 -1.50 17.30
N ASN A 710 -46.99 -2.26 16.86
CA ASN A 710 -46.90 -3.02 15.61
C ASN A 710 -46.86 -2.08 14.37
N GLY A 711 -47.53 -0.93 14.43
CA GLY A 711 -47.37 0.16 13.45
C GLY A 711 -45.95 0.73 13.40
N GLU A 712 -45.33 1.00 14.54
CA GLU A 712 -43.92 1.41 14.63
C GLU A 712 -42.96 0.36 14.04
N ILE A 713 -43.19 -0.93 14.32
CA ILE A 713 -42.43 -2.04 13.71
C ILE A 713 -42.62 -2.10 12.19
N ALA A 714 -43.85 -1.90 11.68
CA ALA A 714 -44.13 -1.89 10.25
C ALA A 714 -43.44 -0.71 9.54
N ALA A 715 -43.48 0.49 10.14
CA ALA A 715 -42.76 1.65 9.66
C ALA A 715 -41.25 1.39 9.62
N LYS A 716 -40.66 0.84 10.70
CA LYS A 716 -39.21 0.54 10.74
C LYS A 716 -38.79 -0.60 9.82
N LYS A 717 -39.62 -1.62 9.58
CA LYS A 717 -39.39 -2.61 8.51
C LYS A 717 -39.34 -1.95 7.12
N THR A 718 -40.21 -0.95 6.88
CA THR A 718 -40.25 -0.20 5.62
C THR A 718 -39.00 0.68 5.46
N GLU A 719 -38.52 1.28 6.54
CA GLU A 719 -37.26 2.04 6.61
C GLU A 719 -36.04 1.13 6.32
N ILE A 720 -35.97 -0.07 6.90
CA ILE A 720 -34.93 -1.07 6.60
C ILE A 720 -34.97 -1.48 5.12
N ALA A 721 -36.16 -1.73 4.55
CA ALA A 721 -36.29 -2.07 3.14
C ALA A 721 -35.86 -0.92 2.21
N ALA A 722 -36.16 0.33 2.58
CA ALA A 722 -35.68 1.52 1.87
C ALA A 722 -34.14 1.67 1.95
N LEU A 723 -33.55 1.42 3.11
CA LEU A 723 -32.09 1.42 3.31
C LEU A 723 -31.40 0.28 2.55
N GLN A 724 -32.00 -0.91 2.49
CA GLN A 724 -31.51 -2.03 1.66
C GLN A 724 -31.59 -1.69 0.16
N LYS A 725 -32.65 -1.00 -0.29
CA LYS A 725 -32.77 -0.50 -1.66
C LYS A 725 -31.75 0.60 -1.97
N ALA A 726 -31.48 1.50 -1.03
CA ALA A 726 -30.42 2.50 -1.17
C ALA A 726 -29.03 1.84 -1.23
N LEU A 727 -28.74 0.89 -0.34
CA LEU A 727 -27.47 0.16 -0.29
C LEU A 727 -27.18 -0.63 -1.57
N SER A 728 -28.21 -1.25 -2.16
CA SER A 728 -28.09 -1.96 -3.44
C SER A 728 -27.91 -0.98 -4.62
N ALA A 729 -28.65 0.14 -4.65
CA ALA A 729 -28.47 1.19 -5.65
C ALA A 729 -27.07 1.84 -5.60
N GLU A 730 -26.56 2.12 -4.39
CA GLU A 730 -25.20 2.65 -4.18
C GLU A 730 -24.15 1.66 -4.69
N LYS A 731 -24.31 0.36 -4.39
CA LYS A 731 -23.44 -0.73 -4.88
C LYS A 731 -23.47 -0.85 -6.41
N THR A 732 -24.64 -0.82 -7.06
CA THR A 732 -24.71 -0.82 -8.53
C THR A 732 -24.09 0.42 -9.14
N SER A 733 -24.33 1.62 -8.59
CA SER A 733 -23.72 2.85 -9.13
C SER A 733 -22.19 2.87 -9.01
N GLY A 734 -21.63 2.26 -7.95
CA GLY A 734 -20.19 2.04 -7.82
C GLY A 734 -19.62 1.07 -8.86
N GLN A 735 -20.35 -0.02 -9.16
CA GLN A 735 -19.96 -0.97 -10.21
C GLN A 735 -20.10 -0.37 -11.62
N GLU A 736 -21.13 0.43 -11.87
CA GLU A 736 -21.34 1.15 -13.13
C GLU A 736 -20.21 2.15 -13.38
N ALA A 737 -19.85 2.96 -12.36
CA ALA A 737 -18.74 3.90 -12.40
C ALA A 737 -17.39 3.21 -12.66
N LEU A 738 -17.12 2.07 -12.02
CA LEU A 738 -15.95 1.24 -12.33
C LEU A 738 -15.96 0.76 -13.79
N SER A 739 -17.09 0.24 -14.28
CA SER A 739 -17.21 -0.18 -15.68
C SER A 739 -17.01 0.97 -16.67
N GLU A 740 -17.41 2.19 -16.30
CA GLU A 740 -17.26 3.36 -17.17
C GLU A 740 -15.85 3.94 -17.12
N ARG A 741 -15.18 3.91 -15.97
CA ARG A 741 -13.72 4.10 -15.85
C ARG A 741 -12.99 3.15 -16.80
N ASP A 742 -13.31 1.86 -16.77
CA ASP A 742 -12.66 0.87 -17.64
C ASP A 742 -12.97 1.08 -19.13
N LYS A 743 -14.22 1.47 -19.48
CA LYS A 743 -14.57 1.87 -20.86
C LYS A 743 -13.78 3.09 -21.33
N ARG A 744 -13.66 4.13 -20.49
CA ARG A 744 -12.89 5.36 -20.79
C ARG A 744 -11.40 5.08 -20.94
N LEU A 745 -10.83 4.24 -20.07
CA LEU A 745 -9.41 3.86 -20.09
C LEU A 745 -9.09 3.01 -21.34
N ASN A 746 -9.96 2.06 -21.70
CA ASN A 746 -9.84 1.31 -22.96
C ASN A 746 -10.01 2.19 -24.20
N ALA A 747 -10.94 3.16 -24.19
CA ALA A 747 -11.09 4.11 -25.30
C ALA A 747 -9.87 5.03 -25.47
N ALA A 748 -9.25 5.46 -24.35
CA ALA A 748 -7.99 6.21 -24.39
C ALA A 748 -6.83 5.36 -24.95
N LEU A 749 -6.75 4.08 -24.58
CA LEU A 749 -5.76 3.15 -25.12
C LEU A 749 -5.95 2.87 -26.61
N GLU A 750 -7.18 2.69 -27.10
CA GLU A 750 -7.45 2.51 -28.54
C GLU A 750 -7.16 3.78 -29.34
N ASN A 751 -7.49 4.97 -28.82
CA ASN A 751 -7.10 6.23 -29.45
C ASN A 751 -5.57 6.38 -29.55
N ALA A 752 -4.82 6.10 -28.47
CA ALA A 752 -3.36 6.12 -28.49
C ALA A 752 -2.77 5.08 -29.48
N ARG A 753 -3.37 3.88 -29.59
CA ARG A 753 -3.01 2.87 -30.60
C ARG A 753 -3.30 3.35 -32.03
N ALA A 754 -4.40 4.05 -32.26
CA ALA A 754 -4.75 4.62 -33.56
C ALA A 754 -3.80 5.76 -33.97
N GLU A 755 -3.37 6.59 -33.02
CA GLU A 755 -2.35 7.62 -33.25
C GLU A 755 -0.97 7.01 -33.54
N ALA A 756 -0.54 6.00 -32.78
CA ALA A 756 0.70 5.27 -33.03
C ALA A 756 0.74 4.64 -34.44
N ARG A 757 -0.35 3.99 -34.88
CA ARG A 757 -0.46 3.42 -36.24
C ARG A 757 -0.33 4.49 -37.33
N LYS A 758 -0.94 5.67 -37.17
CA LYS A 758 -0.82 6.79 -38.11
C LYS A 758 0.62 7.30 -38.22
N SER A 759 1.34 7.38 -37.11
CA SER A 759 2.76 7.74 -37.08
C SER A 759 3.62 6.70 -37.82
N GLU A 760 3.37 5.41 -37.57
CA GLU A 760 4.09 4.30 -38.21
C GLU A 760 3.87 4.25 -39.74
N GLU A 761 2.65 4.52 -40.22
CA GLU A 761 2.40 4.69 -41.66
C GLU A 761 3.11 5.91 -42.25
N GLY A 762 3.17 7.03 -41.52
CA GLY A 762 3.90 8.23 -41.94
C GLY A 762 5.39 7.96 -42.14
N GLN A 763 6.01 7.25 -41.19
CA GLN A 763 7.41 6.83 -41.29
C GLN A 763 7.65 5.86 -42.46
N LYS A 764 6.76 4.88 -42.69
CA LYS A 764 6.87 3.94 -43.82
C LYS A 764 6.76 4.64 -45.18
N LYS A 765 5.87 5.63 -45.32
CA LYS A 765 5.75 6.45 -46.54
C LYS A 765 7.01 7.28 -46.79
N LEU A 766 7.58 7.91 -45.74
CA LEU A 766 8.85 8.64 -45.86
C LEU A 766 10.00 7.74 -46.32
N ALA A 767 10.19 6.57 -45.70
CA ALA A 767 11.23 5.62 -46.09
C ALA A 767 11.10 5.12 -47.55
N GLN A 768 9.87 5.04 -48.09
CA GLN A 768 9.63 4.74 -49.50
C GLN A 768 10.05 5.91 -50.43
N ILE A 769 9.68 7.15 -50.10
CA ILE A 769 10.05 8.34 -50.89
C ILE A 769 11.58 8.51 -50.90
N GLU A 770 12.25 8.29 -49.76
CA GLU A 770 13.72 8.37 -49.66
C GLU A 770 14.44 7.30 -50.50
N LYS A 771 13.95 6.05 -50.50
CA LYS A 771 14.45 5.00 -51.41
C LYS A 771 14.24 5.37 -52.88
N PHE A 772 13.08 5.93 -53.22
CA PHE A 772 12.78 6.33 -54.59
C PHE A 772 13.68 7.48 -55.06
N LEU A 773 13.91 8.49 -54.22
CA LEU A 773 14.84 9.58 -54.47
C LEU A 773 16.30 9.11 -54.62
N ALA A 774 16.75 8.18 -53.78
CA ALA A 774 18.08 7.57 -53.94
C ALA A 774 18.22 6.87 -55.31
N SER A 775 17.18 6.14 -55.75
CA SER A 775 17.13 5.53 -57.08
C SER A 775 17.15 6.57 -58.21
N GLN A 776 16.39 7.66 -58.08
CA GLN A 776 16.31 8.71 -59.09
C GLN A 776 17.61 9.52 -59.20
N ARG A 777 18.32 9.77 -58.09
CA ARG A 777 19.66 10.38 -58.13
C ARG A 777 20.67 9.50 -58.85
N ALA A 778 20.70 8.20 -58.56
CA ALA A 778 21.58 7.25 -59.26
C ALA A 778 21.23 7.09 -60.76
N GLU A 779 19.96 7.28 -61.15
CA GLU A 779 19.53 7.34 -62.54
C GLU A 779 19.97 8.66 -63.23
N ILE A 780 19.92 9.79 -62.52
CA ILE A 780 20.42 11.10 -62.99
C ILE A 780 21.93 11.07 -63.21
N ASP A 781 22.73 10.53 -62.29
CA ASP A 781 24.19 10.48 -62.47
C ASP A 781 24.62 9.53 -63.60
N LYS A 782 23.81 8.48 -63.90
CA LYS A 782 23.93 7.70 -65.15
C LYS A 782 23.55 8.51 -66.40
N LEU A 783 22.55 9.39 -66.32
CA LEU A 783 22.18 10.29 -67.43
C LEU A 783 23.14 11.47 -67.61
N ARG A 784 23.95 11.82 -66.61
CA ARG A 784 25.06 12.81 -66.72
C ARG A 784 26.30 12.25 -67.39
N SER A 785 26.45 10.92 -67.43
CA SER A 785 27.60 10.22 -68.02
C SER A 785 27.38 9.74 -69.47
N GLY A 786 26.30 10.18 -70.13
CA GLY A 786 26.10 10.02 -71.56
C GLY A 786 25.24 11.14 -72.15
N ASP A 787 25.44 11.51 -73.41
CA ASP A 787 24.92 12.72 -74.05
C ASP A 787 23.38 12.72 -74.30
N LYS A 788 22.60 12.77 -73.22
CA LYS A 788 21.12 12.80 -73.23
C LYS A 788 20.56 13.94 -72.38
N SER A 789 21.08 15.14 -72.60
CA SER A 789 20.74 16.39 -71.87
C SER A 789 19.23 16.65 -71.74
N GLY A 790 18.42 16.33 -72.76
CA GLY A 790 16.96 16.46 -72.69
C GLY A 790 16.29 15.52 -71.67
N ALA A 791 16.75 14.27 -71.56
CA ALA A 791 16.26 13.32 -70.57
C ALA A 791 16.74 13.67 -69.15
N LEU A 792 17.98 14.16 -69.04
CA LEU A 792 18.53 14.69 -67.79
C LEU A 792 17.68 15.84 -67.23
N ALA A 793 17.37 16.85 -68.06
CA ALA A 793 16.59 18.01 -67.64
C ALA A 793 15.13 17.67 -67.26
N GLN A 794 14.57 16.58 -67.78
CA GLN A 794 13.29 16.05 -67.29
C GLN A 794 13.45 15.36 -65.94
N LYS A 795 14.45 14.47 -65.79
CA LYS A 795 14.68 13.75 -64.54
C LYS A 795 15.08 14.66 -63.38
N GLU A 796 15.83 15.72 -63.61
CA GLU A 796 16.15 16.73 -62.58
C GLU A 796 14.91 17.51 -62.11
N ARG A 797 13.88 17.69 -62.97
CA ARG A 797 12.59 18.26 -62.57
C ARG A 797 11.72 17.26 -61.79
N GLU A 798 11.71 16.00 -62.21
CA GLU A 798 11.05 14.92 -61.45
C GLU A 798 11.68 14.78 -60.06
N LEU A 799 13.01 14.83 -59.96
CA LEU A 799 13.74 14.85 -58.69
C LEU A 799 13.36 16.07 -57.84
N ALA A 800 13.39 17.30 -58.40
CA ALA A 800 13.00 18.50 -57.66
C ALA A 800 11.53 18.46 -57.16
N SER A 801 10.64 17.80 -57.91
CA SER A 801 9.25 17.55 -57.47
C SER A 801 9.19 16.56 -56.30
N LEU A 802 9.92 15.44 -56.40
CA LEU A 802 9.99 14.41 -55.37
C LEU A 802 10.71 14.88 -54.10
N GLU A 803 11.72 15.75 -54.23
CA GLU A 803 12.40 16.39 -53.09
C GLU A 803 11.48 17.42 -52.42
N LYS A 804 10.60 18.08 -53.17
CA LYS A 804 9.54 18.95 -52.64
C LYS A 804 8.42 18.15 -51.95
N GLU A 805 8.04 16.99 -52.49
CA GLU A 805 7.13 16.05 -51.80
C GLU A 805 7.78 15.45 -50.54
N LEU A 806 9.08 15.09 -50.59
CA LEU A 806 9.81 14.66 -49.40
C LEU A 806 9.86 15.77 -48.35
N ALA A 807 10.15 17.01 -48.75
CA ALA A 807 10.15 18.15 -47.85
C ALA A 807 8.75 18.40 -47.25
N ALA A 808 7.68 18.25 -48.04
CA ALA A 808 6.30 18.35 -47.55
C ALA A 808 5.94 17.19 -46.59
N ALA A 809 6.31 15.95 -46.92
CA ALA A 809 6.07 14.77 -46.09
C ALA A 809 6.89 14.79 -44.79
N ARG A 810 8.14 15.25 -44.85
CA ARG A 810 8.99 15.51 -43.66
C ARG A 810 8.35 16.61 -42.83
N ALA A 811 8.03 17.78 -43.39
CA ALA A 811 7.38 18.87 -42.67
C ALA A 811 5.98 18.51 -42.14
N GLN A 812 5.27 17.55 -42.74
CA GLN A 812 4.00 17.01 -42.22
C GLN A 812 4.24 16.04 -41.06
N ASN A 813 5.21 15.13 -41.18
CA ASN A 813 5.56 14.20 -40.11
C ASN A 813 6.31 14.87 -38.95
N GLU A 814 7.03 15.97 -39.17
CA GLU A 814 7.57 16.88 -38.16
C GLU A 814 6.48 17.70 -37.46
N LYS A 815 5.31 17.85 -38.08
CA LYS A 815 4.14 18.47 -37.46
C LYS A 815 3.28 17.47 -36.69
N SER A 816 3.14 16.22 -37.16
CA SER A 816 2.31 15.21 -36.48
C SER A 816 3.09 14.31 -35.52
N GLY A 817 4.28 13.83 -35.92
CA GLY A 817 5.14 12.96 -35.12
C GLY A 817 5.60 13.69 -33.87
N PRO A 818 6.35 14.80 -33.96
CA PRO A 818 6.58 15.70 -32.85
C PRO A 818 5.28 16.16 -32.19
N ALA A 819 4.22 16.66 -32.81
CA ALA A 819 3.06 17.06 -31.97
C ALA A 819 2.48 15.91 -31.12
N VAL A 820 2.38 14.67 -31.62
CA VAL A 820 1.69 13.56 -30.94
C VAL A 820 2.63 12.59 -30.20
N LEU A 821 3.95 12.67 -30.44
CA LEU A 821 5.00 11.99 -29.68
C LEU A 821 5.87 12.97 -28.87
N GLN A 822 5.90 14.28 -29.14
CA GLN A 822 5.94 15.28 -28.06
C GLN A 822 4.80 14.90 -27.16
N THR A 823 3.56 14.99 -27.63
CA THR A 823 2.38 14.51 -26.91
C THR A 823 2.35 12.97 -26.69
N ALA A 824 3.53 12.32 -26.82
CA ALA A 824 4.03 11.13 -26.13
C ALA A 824 5.59 10.94 -25.82
N ARG A 825 6.31 11.87 -25.11
CA ARG A 825 7.23 11.67 -23.88
C ARG A 825 7.47 12.77 -22.66
N ALA A 826 6.80 13.96 -22.48
CA ALA A 826 6.28 14.70 -21.22
C ALA A 826 4.71 14.94 -20.79
N GLU A 827 3.74 14.04 -21.06
CA GLU A 827 2.43 13.53 -20.58
C GLU A 827 2.38 12.14 -19.76
N LEU A 828 2.96 10.96 -20.02
CA LEU A 828 3.12 9.72 -19.19
C LEU A 828 4.59 9.46 -18.63
N LYS A 829 5.18 10.38 -17.82
CA LYS A 829 6.60 10.46 -17.26
C LYS A 829 6.81 11.43 -16.05
N ALA A 830 5.77 12.15 -15.58
CA ALA A 830 5.74 12.89 -14.31
C ALA A 830 4.89 12.08 -13.34
N ALA A 831 3.56 11.89 -13.47
CA ALA A 831 2.70 11.15 -12.50
C ALA A 831 2.87 9.61 -12.30
N GLU A 832 4.10 9.13 -12.21
CA GLU A 832 4.58 7.90 -11.51
C GLU A 832 5.76 8.33 -10.61
N SER A 833 6.48 9.41 -10.94
CA SER A 833 7.16 10.28 -9.98
C SER A 833 6.12 11.13 -9.25
N ARG A 834 5.35 12.03 -9.87
CA ARG A 834 4.24 12.71 -9.17
C ARG A 834 3.18 11.75 -8.60
N LEU A 835 3.07 10.47 -9.02
CA LEU A 835 2.40 9.46 -8.17
C LEU A 835 3.36 8.98 -7.08
N GLY A 836 4.45 8.27 -7.37
CA GLY A 836 5.30 7.66 -6.33
C GLY A 836 5.79 8.63 -5.24
N ASP A 837 6.11 9.86 -5.61
CA ASP A 837 6.45 10.98 -4.74
C ASP A 837 5.22 11.45 -3.95
N LEU A 838 4.07 11.76 -4.59
CA LEU A 838 2.86 12.16 -3.86
C LEU A 838 2.19 11.03 -3.10
N GLU A 839 2.29 9.76 -3.50
CA GLU A 839 1.75 8.59 -2.79
C GLU A 839 2.64 8.26 -1.60
N THR A 840 3.97 8.34 -1.75
CA THR A 840 4.90 8.19 -0.61
C THR A 840 4.76 9.36 0.36
N GLN A 841 4.63 10.59 -0.14
CA GLN A 841 4.44 11.79 0.67
C GLN A 841 3.04 11.82 1.29
N LEU A 842 1.96 11.62 0.54
CA LEU A 842 0.59 11.54 1.05
C LEU A 842 0.38 10.34 1.97
N ALA A 843 1.02 9.18 1.78
CA ALA A 843 0.92 8.09 2.74
C ALA A 843 1.66 8.39 4.06
N ARG A 844 2.79 9.11 3.99
CA ARG A 844 3.52 9.57 5.19
C ARG A 844 2.78 10.71 5.89
N GLU A 845 2.30 11.70 5.14
CA GLU A 845 1.52 12.83 5.63
C GLU A 845 0.15 12.40 6.11
N GLN A 846 -0.60 11.55 5.40
CA GLN A 846 -1.85 10.96 5.91
C GLN A 846 -1.59 10.14 7.16
N LYS A 847 -0.57 9.27 7.22
CA LYS A 847 -0.31 8.48 8.44
C LYS A 847 0.08 9.36 9.64
N ALA A 848 0.87 10.41 9.41
CA ALA A 848 1.21 11.40 10.44
C ALA A 848 0.02 12.29 10.82
N ARG A 849 -0.82 12.65 9.84
CA ARG A 849 -2.00 13.49 9.98
C ARG A 849 -3.15 12.73 10.62
N THR A 850 -3.39 11.46 10.34
CA THR A 850 -4.38 10.65 11.06
C THR A 850 -3.95 10.45 12.51
N ALA A 851 -2.65 10.29 12.79
CA ALA A 851 -2.17 10.28 14.16
C ALA A 851 -2.41 11.64 14.85
N ALA A 852 -1.99 12.75 14.24
CA ALA A 852 -2.18 14.10 14.80
C ALA A 852 -3.65 14.55 14.87
N GLU A 853 -4.50 14.15 13.92
CA GLU A 853 -5.95 14.39 13.91
C GLU A 853 -6.67 13.51 14.93
N GLN A 854 -6.16 12.31 15.23
CA GLN A 854 -6.69 11.47 16.31
C GLN A 854 -6.25 11.99 17.68
N ASP A 855 -4.99 12.40 17.86
CA ASP A 855 -4.53 13.13 19.05
C ASP A 855 -5.35 14.42 19.27
N LEU A 856 -5.61 15.19 18.19
CA LEU A 856 -6.48 16.37 18.22
C LEU A 856 -7.96 16.02 18.47
N ALA A 857 -8.47 14.91 17.95
CA ALA A 857 -9.84 14.46 18.19
C ALA A 857 -10.04 14.06 19.66
N ASP A 858 -9.08 13.33 20.24
CA ASP A 858 -9.10 12.97 21.66
C ASP A 858 -8.95 14.22 22.55
N ALA A 859 -8.07 15.17 22.20
CA ALA A 859 -7.92 16.43 22.92
C ALA A 859 -9.15 17.35 22.79
N ARG A 860 -9.80 17.39 21.61
CA ARG A 860 -11.05 18.14 21.39
C ARG A 860 -12.24 17.45 22.07
N GLY A 861 -12.26 16.12 22.15
CA GLY A 861 -13.20 15.34 22.94
C GLY A 861 -13.08 15.62 24.44
N GLN A 862 -11.84 15.71 24.95
CA GLN A 862 -11.56 16.13 26.33
C GLN A 862 -12.06 17.55 26.59
N ILE A 863 -11.80 18.51 25.69
CA ILE A 863 -12.39 19.86 25.79
C ILE A 863 -13.92 19.80 25.77
N GLY A 864 -14.53 18.96 24.92
CA GLY A 864 -15.98 18.74 24.90
C GLY A 864 -16.53 18.24 26.23
N THR A 865 -15.84 17.33 26.93
CA THR A 865 -16.24 16.88 28.28
C THR A 865 -16.11 17.99 29.31
N LEU A 866 -15.02 18.77 29.30
CA LEU A 866 -14.83 19.92 30.19
C LEU A 866 -15.87 21.04 29.93
N GLU A 867 -16.26 21.24 28.68
CA GLU A 867 -17.33 22.17 28.30
C GLU A 867 -18.72 21.68 28.70
N ALA A 868 -18.98 20.36 28.65
CA ALA A 868 -20.20 19.78 29.18
C ALA A 868 -20.28 19.97 30.70
N ASP A 869 -19.23 19.62 31.45
CA ASP A 869 -19.18 19.79 32.92
C ASP A 869 -19.31 21.26 33.34
N ALA A 870 -18.60 22.17 32.66
CA ALA A 870 -18.73 23.61 32.90
C ALA A 870 -20.11 24.16 32.53
N LYS A 871 -20.79 23.57 31.54
CA LYS A 871 -22.18 23.91 31.17
C LYS A 871 -23.18 23.41 32.20
N VAL A 872 -22.98 22.20 32.75
CA VAL A 872 -23.77 21.67 33.87
C VAL A 872 -23.67 22.61 35.08
N GLY A 873 -22.45 22.96 35.50
CA GLY A 873 -22.23 23.93 36.58
C GLY A 873 -22.88 25.31 36.34
N LYS A 874 -22.87 25.79 35.09
CA LYS A 874 -23.56 27.04 34.71
C LYS A 874 -25.09 26.90 34.70
N THR A 875 -25.65 25.73 34.39
CA THR A 875 -27.10 25.49 34.52
C THR A 875 -27.55 25.31 35.97
N GLU A 876 -26.73 24.67 36.82
CA GLU A 876 -26.95 24.59 38.28
C GLU A 876 -26.98 26.00 38.89
N LEU A 877 -25.98 26.82 38.56
CA LEU A 877 -25.91 28.23 38.97
C LEU A 877 -27.10 29.07 38.46
N ALA A 878 -27.55 28.85 37.22
CA ALA A 878 -28.73 29.53 36.68
C ALA A 878 -30.03 29.09 37.37
N SER A 879 -30.15 27.81 37.76
CA SER A 879 -31.28 27.32 38.54
C SER A 879 -31.31 27.92 39.95
N ALA A 880 -30.16 28.06 40.60
CA ALA A 880 -30.05 28.72 41.90
C ALA A 880 -30.39 30.22 41.83
N LYS A 881 -30.04 30.90 40.73
CA LYS A 881 -30.41 32.31 40.50
C LYS A 881 -31.92 32.48 40.35
N ARG A 882 -32.59 31.63 39.56
CA ARG A 882 -34.05 31.65 39.40
C ARG A 882 -34.81 31.42 40.70
N ARG A 883 -34.39 30.48 41.55
CA ARG A 883 -35.02 30.27 42.88
C ARG A 883 -34.96 31.52 43.76
N ILE A 884 -33.85 32.25 43.72
CA ILE A 884 -33.72 33.50 44.46
C ILE A 884 -34.50 34.65 43.81
N GLU A 885 -34.59 34.73 42.48
CA GLU A 885 -35.52 35.66 41.81
C GLU A 885 -36.98 35.39 42.20
N GLU A 886 -37.37 34.11 42.29
CA GLU A 886 -38.68 33.65 42.75
C GLU A 886 -38.93 33.98 44.24
N LEU A 887 -37.97 33.70 45.13
CA LEU A 887 -38.06 34.05 46.56
C LEU A 887 -38.05 35.57 46.80
N THR A 888 -37.25 36.33 46.05
CA THR A 888 -37.26 37.80 46.07
C THR A 888 -38.60 38.34 45.60
N ARG A 889 -39.19 37.76 44.55
CA ARG A 889 -40.54 38.11 44.12
C ARG A 889 -41.59 37.77 45.18
N LEU A 890 -41.56 36.58 45.79
CA LEU A 890 -42.49 36.20 46.86
C LEU A 890 -42.36 37.13 48.08
N SER A 891 -41.15 37.58 48.40
CA SER A 891 -40.92 38.60 49.45
C SER A 891 -41.48 39.98 49.05
N ALA A 892 -41.31 40.40 47.80
CA ALA A 892 -41.85 41.67 47.29
C ALA A 892 -43.39 41.67 47.19
N ASP A 893 -43.99 40.58 46.71
CA ASP A 893 -45.44 40.39 46.63
C ASP A 893 -46.07 40.39 48.05
N ALA A 894 -45.45 39.70 49.02
CA ALA A 894 -45.86 39.74 50.43
C ALA A 894 -45.68 41.14 51.07
N SER A 895 -44.62 41.87 50.71
CA SER A 895 -44.38 43.25 51.18
C SER A 895 -45.43 44.21 50.63
N GLY A 896 -45.81 44.08 49.35
CA GLY A 896 -46.89 44.84 48.73
C GLY A 896 -48.27 44.50 49.30
N GLU A 897 -48.49 43.26 49.74
CA GLU A 897 -49.70 42.87 50.47
C GLU A 897 -49.76 43.51 51.87
N VAL A 898 -48.65 43.50 52.62
CA VAL A 898 -48.52 44.25 53.87
C VAL A 898 -48.81 45.75 53.66
N GLU A 899 -48.23 46.39 52.64
CA GLU A 899 -48.46 47.82 52.36
C GLU A 899 -49.93 48.12 52.00
N ARG A 900 -50.59 47.24 51.24
CA ARG A 900 -52.03 47.34 50.92
C ARG A 900 -52.89 47.20 52.18
N LEU A 901 -52.56 46.27 53.06
CA LEU A 901 -53.27 46.03 54.32
C LEU A 901 -53.07 47.19 55.29
N GLU A 902 -51.88 47.80 55.36
CA GLU A 902 -51.66 49.03 56.15
C GLU A 902 -52.44 50.22 55.61
N LYS A 903 -52.53 50.40 54.28
CA LYS A 903 -53.35 51.44 53.66
C LYS A 903 -54.85 51.21 53.90
N LYS A 904 -55.34 49.97 53.79
CA LYS A 904 -56.71 49.59 54.18
C LYS A 904 -56.96 49.91 55.67
N LEU A 905 -56.05 49.51 56.57
CA LEU A 905 -56.18 49.70 58.01
C LEU A 905 -56.16 51.19 58.40
N ALA A 906 -55.39 52.01 57.70
CA ALA A 906 -55.39 53.46 57.88
C ALA A 906 -56.72 54.11 57.44
N ALA A 907 -57.30 53.66 56.32
CA ALA A 907 -58.61 54.12 55.85
C ALA A 907 -59.77 53.62 56.73
N SER A 908 -59.69 52.40 57.26
CA SER A 908 -60.73 51.77 58.09
C SER A 908 -60.89 52.38 59.49
N ARG A 909 -60.13 53.42 59.87
CA ARG A 909 -60.13 54.00 61.23
C ARG A 909 -61.44 54.69 61.65
N ALA A 910 -62.45 54.73 60.78
CA ALA A 910 -63.79 55.21 61.10
C ALA A 910 -64.73 54.09 61.62
N ASP A 911 -64.50 52.82 61.25
CA ASP A 911 -65.35 51.68 61.60
C ASP A 911 -64.60 50.69 62.52
N SER A 912 -65.11 50.47 63.73
CA SER A 912 -64.44 49.67 64.77
C SER A 912 -64.19 48.22 64.37
N ASP A 913 -65.14 47.61 63.67
CA ASP A 913 -65.20 46.16 63.51
C ASP A 913 -64.41 45.70 62.27
N GLY A 914 -64.47 46.48 61.18
CA GLY A 914 -63.68 46.25 59.97
C GLY A 914 -62.17 46.40 60.23
N GLY A 915 -61.78 47.34 61.09
CA GLY A 915 -60.38 47.57 61.46
C GLY A 915 -59.71 46.35 62.11
N LYS A 916 -60.46 45.51 62.83
CA LYS A 916 -59.90 44.32 63.48
C LYS A 916 -59.54 43.23 62.46
N ALA A 917 -60.45 42.88 61.56
CA ALA A 917 -60.19 41.84 60.55
C ALA A 917 -58.97 42.19 59.67
N ILE A 918 -58.85 43.46 59.28
CA ILE A 918 -57.70 43.95 58.49
C ILE A 918 -56.40 43.90 59.34
N ALA A 919 -56.46 44.11 60.65
CA ALA A 919 -55.30 43.99 61.54
C ALA A 919 -54.84 42.53 61.72
N ASP A 920 -55.77 41.58 61.77
CA ASP A 920 -55.47 40.14 61.83
C ASP A 920 -54.89 39.64 60.47
N GLU A 921 -55.48 40.03 59.32
CA GLU A 921 -54.90 39.82 57.97
C GLU A 921 -53.47 40.40 57.87
N LEU A 922 -53.26 41.62 58.38
CA LEU A 922 -51.96 42.30 58.39
C LEU A 922 -50.93 41.57 59.27
N ALA A 923 -51.36 40.94 60.35
CA ALA A 923 -50.49 40.13 61.21
C ALA A 923 -50.02 38.86 60.49
N GLU A 924 -50.92 38.15 59.80
CA GLU A 924 -50.57 36.98 58.98
C GLU A 924 -49.66 37.36 57.81
N ALA A 925 -49.96 38.43 57.08
CA ALA A 925 -49.12 38.93 56.00
C ALA A 925 -47.69 39.30 56.48
N LYS A 926 -47.56 39.90 57.67
CA LYS A 926 -46.25 40.17 58.30
C LYS A 926 -45.52 38.90 58.76
N ILE A 927 -46.23 37.84 59.14
CA ILE A 927 -45.63 36.53 59.42
C ILE A 927 -45.18 35.83 58.13
N ALA A 928 -45.98 35.93 57.05
CA ALA A 928 -45.63 35.41 55.73
C ALA A 928 -44.39 36.12 55.16
N LEU A 929 -44.34 37.45 55.22
CA LEU A 929 -43.18 38.25 54.83
C LEU A 929 -41.92 37.82 55.59
N ARG A 930 -41.96 37.76 56.94
CA ARG A 930 -40.81 37.30 57.76
C ARG A 930 -40.37 35.87 57.44
N ARG A 931 -41.28 34.98 57.04
CA ARG A 931 -40.96 33.61 56.60
C ARG A 931 -40.29 33.61 55.22
N ALA A 932 -40.72 34.48 54.30
CA ALA A 932 -40.11 34.66 52.99
C ALA A 932 -38.70 35.29 53.11
N GLU A 933 -38.57 36.39 53.87
CA GLU A 933 -37.29 37.05 54.19
C GLU A 933 -36.29 36.08 54.83
N LYS A 934 -36.74 35.30 55.82
CA LYS A 934 -35.88 34.31 56.48
C LYS A 934 -35.39 33.24 55.48
N ARG A 935 -36.28 32.66 54.67
CA ARG A 935 -35.91 31.66 53.65
C ARG A 935 -34.96 32.24 52.61
N LEU A 936 -35.23 33.46 52.15
CA LEU A 936 -34.37 34.19 51.23
C LEU A 936 -32.97 34.38 51.83
N GLY A 937 -32.84 34.73 53.12
CA GLY A 937 -31.55 34.84 53.81
C GLY A 937 -30.84 33.50 53.99
N GLU A 938 -31.55 32.43 54.38
CA GLU A 938 -30.98 31.08 54.50
C GLU A 938 -30.49 30.54 53.13
N GLU A 939 -31.26 30.73 52.07
CA GLU A 939 -30.91 30.28 50.71
C GLU A 939 -29.84 31.19 50.04
N GLN A 940 -29.80 32.48 50.37
CA GLN A 940 -28.68 33.37 50.01
C GLN A 940 -27.37 32.96 50.70
N HIS A 941 -27.41 32.56 51.98
CA HIS A 941 -26.21 32.10 52.69
C HIS A 941 -25.73 30.73 52.20
N ALA A 942 -26.62 29.78 51.93
CA ALA A 942 -26.26 28.51 51.28
C ALA A 942 -25.63 28.78 49.90
N ARG A 943 -26.28 29.60 49.06
CA ARG A 943 -25.74 30.01 47.76
C ARG A 943 -24.42 30.77 47.87
N ALA A 944 -24.15 31.52 48.94
CA ALA A 944 -22.84 32.18 49.09
C ALA A 944 -21.67 31.19 49.23
N ALA A 945 -21.93 29.97 49.71
CA ALA A 945 -20.99 28.85 49.64
C ALA A 945 -21.05 28.18 48.25
N ASP A 946 -22.24 27.75 47.80
CA ASP A 946 -22.40 26.97 46.57
C ASP A 946 -21.97 27.74 45.30
N GLU A 947 -22.28 29.03 45.20
CA GLU A 947 -21.82 29.90 44.09
C GLU A 947 -20.32 30.14 44.17
N LYS A 948 -19.72 30.21 45.37
CA LYS A 948 -18.26 30.32 45.52
C LYS A 948 -17.54 29.04 45.09
N GLU A 949 -18.07 27.87 45.46
CA GLU A 949 -17.52 26.59 45.04
C GLU A 949 -17.76 26.32 43.55
N ALA A 950 -18.97 26.59 43.04
CA ALA A 950 -19.29 26.45 41.62
C ALA A 950 -18.47 27.40 40.74
N VAL A 951 -18.26 28.66 41.17
CA VAL A 951 -17.37 29.61 40.47
C VAL A 951 -15.90 29.16 40.55
N ALA A 952 -15.43 28.64 41.68
CA ALA A 952 -14.08 28.09 41.79
C ALA A 952 -13.89 26.83 40.91
N ARG A 953 -14.89 25.94 40.84
CA ARG A 953 -14.92 24.75 39.98
C ARG A 953 -14.97 25.13 38.50
N VAL A 954 -15.81 26.11 38.12
CA VAL A 954 -15.86 26.63 36.75
C VAL A 954 -14.53 27.28 36.37
N HIS A 955 -13.92 28.12 37.22
CA HIS A 955 -12.60 28.70 36.95
C HIS A 955 -11.48 27.66 36.88
N ARG A 956 -11.52 26.59 37.69
CA ARG A 956 -10.57 25.47 37.59
C ARG A 956 -10.71 24.74 36.25
N LEU A 957 -11.93 24.37 35.88
CA LEU A 957 -12.23 23.70 34.59
C LEU A 957 -11.91 24.60 33.39
N GLU A 958 -12.16 25.91 33.47
CA GLU A 958 -11.82 26.88 32.43
C GLU A 958 -10.30 27.09 32.34
N GLY A 959 -9.57 27.12 33.46
CA GLY A 959 -8.10 27.17 33.48
C GLY A 959 -7.44 25.89 32.93
N GLU A 960 -7.97 24.71 33.25
CA GLU A 960 -7.53 23.43 32.68
C GLU A 960 -7.81 23.36 31.17
N LYS A 961 -9.02 23.76 30.76
CA LYS A 961 -9.45 23.89 29.36
C LYS A 961 -8.59 24.85 28.57
N ASP A 962 -8.28 26.03 29.11
CA ASP A 962 -7.46 27.02 28.41
C ASP A 962 -5.96 26.64 28.43
N THR A 963 -5.50 25.87 29.43
CA THR A 963 -4.19 25.20 29.41
C THR A 963 -4.13 24.11 28.32
N LEU A 964 -5.19 23.32 28.15
CA LEU A 964 -5.30 22.34 27.06
C LEU A 964 -5.39 23.02 25.69
N LYS A 965 -6.16 24.10 25.55
CA LYS A 965 -6.15 24.92 24.33
C LYS A 965 -4.79 25.53 24.06
N ALA A 966 -4.08 26.05 25.06
CA ALA A 966 -2.74 26.59 24.87
C ALA A 966 -1.76 25.51 24.38
N LYS A 967 -1.87 24.28 24.88
CA LYS A 967 -1.13 23.10 24.37
C LYS A 967 -1.53 22.76 22.94
N ILE A 968 -2.82 22.67 22.63
CA ILE A 968 -3.34 22.44 21.27
C ILE A 968 -2.84 23.52 20.31
N ILE A 969 -2.96 24.80 20.66
CA ILE A 969 -2.50 25.93 19.84
C ILE A 969 -0.97 25.90 19.68
N ALA A 970 -0.21 25.51 20.70
CA ALA A 970 1.23 25.31 20.58
C ALA A 970 1.59 24.11 19.68
N GLN A 971 0.78 23.05 19.69
CA GLN A 971 0.97 21.84 18.88
C GLN A 971 0.53 22.05 17.41
N GLU A 972 -0.59 22.72 17.18
CA GLU A 972 -1.06 23.19 15.87
C GLU A 972 -0.06 24.20 15.28
N ARG A 973 0.50 25.13 16.09
CA ARG A 973 1.61 26.01 15.66
C ARG A 973 2.90 25.24 15.39
N ALA A 974 3.28 24.27 16.22
CA ALA A 974 4.48 23.47 15.99
C ALA A 974 4.38 22.62 14.71
N LEU A 975 3.20 22.07 14.42
CA LEU A 975 2.88 21.41 13.15
C LEU A 975 2.95 22.40 11.98
N ALA A 976 2.39 23.60 12.13
CA ALA A 976 2.47 24.64 11.10
C ALA A 976 3.92 25.11 10.82
N THR A 977 4.76 25.27 11.86
CA THR A 977 6.18 25.63 11.67
C THR A 977 7.01 24.45 11.12
N ALA A 978 6.78 23.22 11.59
CA ALA A 978 7.44 22.02 11.05
C ALA A 978 7.05 21.76 9.58
N SER A 979 5.88 22.24 9.14
CA SER A 979 5.47 22.25 7.72
C SER A 979 6.14 23.36 6.90
N SER A 980 7.03 24.17 7.49
CA SER A 980 7.65 25.34 6.85
C SER A 980 9.19 25.43 6.97
N SER A 981 9.84 24.55 7.73
CA SER A 981 11.31 24.55 7.94
C SER A 981 11.96 23.19 7.61
N GLY A 982 13.02 23.21 6.80
CA GLY A 982 13.56 22.02 6.12
C GLY A 982 14.34 20.99 6.97
N ASP A 983 14.83 21.34 8.16
CA ASP A 983 15.61 20.44 9.05
C ASP A 983 14.73 19.46 9.85
N SER A 984 13.69 18.93 9.22
CA SER A 984 12.51 18.41 9.91
C SER A 984 12.76 17.18 10.78
N GLU A 985 13.60 16.23 10.39
CA GLU A 985 13.56 14.88 11.00
C GLU A 985 14.17 14.80 12.41
N LYS A 986 15.30 15.48 12.67
CA LYS A 986 15.91 15.54 14.02
C LYS A 986 15.08 16.37 15.00
N GLU A 987 14.46 17.46 14.53
CA GLU A 987 13.53 18.28 15.31
C GLU A 987 12.25 17.48 15.64
N LEU A 988 11.67 16.80 14.65
CA LEU A 988 10.48 15.96 14.81
C LEU A 988 10.73 14.77 15.76
N ALA A 989 11.91 14.15 15.71
CA ALA A 989 12.30 13.11 16.66
C ALA A 989 12.37 13.62 18.11
N ARG A 990 12.99 14.80 18.33
CA ARG A 990 13.04 15.46 19.65
C ARG A 990 11.65 15.86 20.14
N ALA A 991 10.79 16.37 19.25
CA ALA A 991 9.40 16.70 19.56
C ALA A 991 8.60 15.45 19.96
N ARG A 992 8.71 14.35 19.20
CA ARG A 992 8.06 13.05 19.50
C ARG A 992 8.44 12.52 20.88
N GLN A 993 9.74 12.51 21.23
CA GLN A 993 10.18 12.08 22.56
C GLN A 993 9.54 12.94 23.66
N LYS A 994 9.55 14.27 23.50
CA LYS A 994 9.02 15.20 24.49
C LYS A 994 7.50 15.13 24.64
N ILE A 995 6.77 14.80 23.56
CA ILE A 995 5.33 14.51 23.59
C ILE A 995 5.07 13.23 24.40
N ALA A 996 5.85 12.15 24.18
CA ALA A 996 5.70 10.90 24.94
C ALA A 996 5.96 11.09 26.46
N GLU A 997 6.98 11.87 26.82
CA GLU A 997 7.27 12.26 28.21
C GLU A 997 6.09 13.03 28.84
N LEU A 998 5.60 14.08 28.16
CA LEU A 998 4.48 14.90 28.63
C LEU A 998 3.16 14.11 28.77
N SER A 999 2.88 13.18 27.87
CA SER A 999 1.67 12.34 27.93
C SER A 999 1.69 11.38 29.12
N ARG A 1000 2.88 10.86 29.47
CA ARG A 1000 3.08 9.99 30.65
C ARG A 1000 2.86 10.77 31.95
N ASP A 1001 3.45 11.96 32.07
CA ASP A 1001 3.28 12.85 33.23
C ASP A 1001 1.81 13.27 33.42
N LEU A 1002 1.10 13.60 32.33
CA LEU A 1002 -0.30 14.01 32.37
C LEU A 1002 -1.21 12.85 32.82
N THR A 1003 -0.90 11.62 32.40
CA THR A 1003 -1.61 10.41 32.85
C THR A 1003 -1.43 10.18 34.36
N ILE A 1004 -0.20 10.29 34.88
CA ILE A 1004 0.10 10.16 36.32
C ILE A 1004 -0.62 11.25 37.13
N ALA A 1005 -0.58 12.50 36.67
CA ALA A 1005 -1.28 13.61 37.32
C ALA A 1005 -2.81 13.39 37.38
N ARG A 1006 -3.40 12.79 36.33
CA ARG A 1006 -4.84 12.50 36.28
C ARG A 1006 -5.27 11.41 37.29
N VAL A 1007 -4.43 10.41 37.53
CA VAL A 1007 -4.67 9.39 38.57
C VAL A 1007 -4.59 10.03 39.96
N GLN A 1008 -3.52 10.78 40.24
CA GLN A 1008 -3.33 11.47 41.52
C GLN A 1008 -4.45 12.47 41.82
N SER A 1009 -4.96 13.20 40.81
CA SER A 1009 -6.08 14.14 40.96
C SER A 1009 -7.44 13.46 41.17
N LYS A 1010 -7.66 12.24 40.66
CA LYS A 1010 -8.87 11.48 40.94
C LYS A 1010 -8.86 10.99 42.39
N GLN A 1011 -7.78 10.33 42.80
CA GLN A 1011 -7.62 9.80 44.15
C GLN A 1011 -7.73 10.90 45.22
N SER A 1012 -7.16 12.10 44.99
CA SER A 1012 -7.31 13.22 45.94
C SER A 1012 -8.75 13.70 46.08
N GLY A 1013 -9.51 13.82 44.98
CA GLY A 1013 -10.92 14.21 45.02
C GLY A 1013 -11.83 13.13 45.64
N GLU A 1014 -11.42 11.87 45.62
CA GLU A 1014 -12.12 10.76 46.26
C GLU A 1014 -11.86 10.73 47.78
N ILE A 1015 -10.63 11.04 48.20
CA ILE A 1015 -10.27 11.29 49.61
C ILE A 1015 -11.04 12.50 50.17
N GLU A 1016 -11.12 13.63 49.44
CA GLU A 1016 -11.90 14.82 49.84
C GLU A 1016 -13.39 14.48 50.05
N ARG A 1017 -13.98 13.64 49.19
CA ARG A 1017 -15.37 13.16 49.34
C ARG A 1017 -15.56 12.31 50.59
N LEU A 1018 -14.67 11.34 50.81
CA LEU A 1018 -14.74 10.46 51.99
C LEU A 1018 -14.52 11.25 53.29
N GLN A 1019 -13.71 12.31 53.27
CA GLN A 1019 -13.55 13.24 54.39
C GLN A 1019 -14.83 14.05 54.66
N ALA A 1020 -15.52 14.53 53.62
CA ALA A 1020 -16.81 15.20 53.77
C ALA A 1020 -17.91 14.25 54.30
N GLU A 1021 -17.96 13.01 53.82
CA GLU A 1021 -18.90 11.98 54.28
C GLU A 1021 -18.63 11.59 55.74
N LYS A 1022 -17.37 11.33 56.10
CA LYS A 1022 -16.89 11.12 57.47
C LYS A 1022 -17.28 12.27 58.41
N ALA A 1023 -17.11 13.52 57.98
CA ALA A 1023 -17.52 14.69 58.76
C ALA A 1023 -19.05 14.78 58.94
N LYS A 1024 -19.83 14.47 57.90
CA LYS A 1024 -21.30 14.40 57.95
C LYS A 1024 -21.78 13.30 58.92
N LEU A 1025 -21.20 12.10 58.84
CA LEU A 1025 -21.51 10.97 59.72
C LEU A 1025 -21.13 11.29 61.18
N GLN A 1026 -20.00 11.96 61.43
CA GLN A 1026 -19.63 12.46 62.75
C GLN A 1026 -20.63 13.49 63.29
N ALA A 1027 -21.10 14.42 62.44
CA ALA A 1027 -22.08 15.43 62.83
C ALA A 1027 -23.47 14.84 63.10
N GLU A 1028 -23.90 13.79 62.38
CA GLU A 1028 -25.14 13.09 62.66
C GLU A 1028 -25.04 12.21 63.93
N LEU A 1029 -23.92 11.50 64.11
CA LEU A 1029 -23.62 10.75 65.32
C LEU A 1029 -23.73 11.66 66.56
N ALA A 1030 -23.00 12.78 66.56
CA ALA A 1030 -22.97 13.74 67.68
C ALA A 1030 -24.30 14.49 67.89
N ARG A 1031 -25.25 14.42 66.94
CA ARG A 1031 -26.64 14.85 67.13
C ARG A 1031 -27.46 13.75 67.79
N ARG A 1032 -27.39 12.50 67.30
CA ARG A 1032 -28.19 11.38 67.84
C ARG A 1032 -27.74 10.97 69.25
N GLU A 1033 -26.44 10.99 69.55
CA GLU A 1033 -25.90 10.72 70.91
C GLU A 1033 -26.43 11.68 71.99
N LYS A 1034 -26.92 12.88 71.60
CA LYS A 1034 -27.57 13.85 72.50
C LYS A 1034 -29.08 13.65 72.67
N VAL A 1035 -29.70 12.81 71.85
CA VAL A 1035 -31.16 12.63 71.79
C VAL A 1035 -31.57 11.25 72.31
N ALA A 1036 -30.81 10.20 71.98
CA ALA A 1036 -30.99 8.85 72.53
C ALA A 1036 -29.65 8.09 72.50
N PRO A 1037 -29.03 7.76 73.65
CA PRO A 1037 -27.67 7.21 73.68
C PRO A 1037 -27.56 5.75 73.19
N ASP A 1038 -28.61 4.94 73.36
CA ASP A 1038 -28.56 3.47 73.21
C ASP A 1038 -29.39 2.93 72.02
N GLY A 1039 -29.51 3.71 70.94
CA GLY A 1039 -30.26 3.32 69.74
C GLY A 1039 -29.49 2.42 68.77
N VAL A 1040 -30.17 1.45 68.14
CA VAL A 1040 -29.60 0.59 67.07
C VAL A 1040 -29.05 1.43 65.90
N GLU A 1041 -29.67 2.58 65.61
CA GLU A 1041 -29.19 3.52 64.59
C GLU A 1041 -27.81 4.13 64.93
N LEU A 1042 -27.44 4.27 66.21
CA LEU A 1042 -26.09 4.71 66.58
C LEU A 1042 -25.04 3.64 66.31
N ALA A 1043 -25.37 2.35 66.48
CA ALA A 1043 -24.48 1.27 66.07
C ALA A 1043 -24.25 1.29 64.54
N LYS A 1044 -25.32 1.53 63.76
CA LYS A 1044 -25.26 1.66 62.29
C LYS A 1044 -24.40 2.86 61.87
N LEU A 1045 -24.62 4.05 62.43
CA LEU A 1045 -23.80 5.25 62.14
C LEU A 1045 -22.33 5.07 62.56
N ARG A 1046 -22.04 4.37 63.66
CA ARG A 1046 -20.67 4.02 64.06
C ARG A 1046 -20.01 3.05 63.06
N GLN A 1047 -20.75 2.09 62.52
CA GLN A 1047 -20.28 1.17 61.49
C GLN A 1047 -20.01 1.87 60.15
N GLU A 1048 -20.92 2.73 59.70
CA GLU A 1048 -20.77 3.54 58.48
C GLU A 1048 -19.57 4.49 58.58
N LEU A 1049 -19.41 5.16 59.73
CA LEU A 1049 -18.25 5.99 60.02
C LEU A 1049 -16.92 5.20 60.08
N ALA A 1050 -16.95 3.94 60.51
CA ALA A 1050 -15.78 3.07 60.49
C ALA A 1050 -15.42 2.65 59.05
N ALA A 1051 -16.42 2.32 58.22
CA ALA A 1051 -16.22 2.01 56.81
C ALA A 1051 -15.62 3.20 56.03
N ALA A 1052 -16.17 4.41 56.19
CA ALA A 1052 -15.66 5.61 55.55
C ALA A 1052 -14.18 5.89 55.89
N LYS A 1053 -13.80 5.76 57.18
CA LYS A 1053 -12.40 5.87 57.64
C LYS A 1053 -11.48 4.79 57.05
N SER A 1054 -11.99 3.59 56.81
CA SER A 1054 -11.21 2.50 56.20
C SER A 1054 -10.97 2.75 54.71
N ALA A 1055 -11.97 3.27 53.99
CA ALA A 1055 -11.85 3.63 52.57
C ALA A 1055 -10.89 4.81 52.36
N GLU A 1056 -11.02 5.86 53.19
CA GLU A 1056 -10.10 7.00 53.24
C GLU A 1056 -8.64 6.54 53.40
N LYS A 1057 -8.38 5.71 54.41
CA LYS A 1057 -7.02 5.19 54.69
C LYS A 1057 -6.48 4.29 53.58
N SER A 1058 -7.33 3.57 52.85
CA SER A 1058 -6.89 2.77 51.69
C SER A 1058 -6.41 3.68 50.57
N LEU A 1059 -7.21 4.69 50.20
CA LEU A 1059 -6.84 5.63 49.14
C LEU A 1059 -5.65 6.51 49.52
N GLU A 1060 -5.47 6.85 50.80
CA GLU A 1060 -4.24 7.51 51.29
C GLU A 1060 -3.00 6.61 51.10
N ALA A 1061 -3.13 5.29 51.28
CA ALA A 1061 -2.05 4.34 51.02
C ALA A 1061 -1.75 4.21 49.52
N ASP A 1062 -2.78 4.03 48.69
CA ASP A 1062 -2.64 3.97 47.23
C ASP A 1062 -2.00 5.25 46.65
N LEU A 1063 -2.36 6.41 47.20
CA LEU A 1063 -1.78 7.72 46.84
C LEU A 1063 -0.32 7.85 47.32
N ALA A 1064 0.03 7.26 48.46
CA ALA A 1064 1.40 7.21 48.95
C ALA A 1064 2.28 6.30 48.09
N GLU A 1065 1.80 5.12 47.72
CA GLU A 1065 2.49 4.21 46.80
C GLU A 1065 2.65 4.84 45.41
N ALA A 1066 1.60 5.48 44.87
CA ALA A 1066 1.67 6.23 43.61
C ALA A 1066 2.62 7.45 43.67
N ARG A 1067 2.95 7.96 44.86
CA ARG A 1067 4.02 8.97 45.05
C ARG A 1067 5.40 8.32 45.12
N GLN A 1068 5.54 7.20 45.82
CA GLN A 1068 6.79 6.43 45.90
C GLN A 1068 7.22 5.92 44.52
N ASN A 1069 6.32 5.26 43.78
CA ASN A 1069 6.54 4.78 42.41
C ASN A 1069 6.93 5.94 41.46
N ARG A 1070 6.44 7.17 41.71
CA ARG A 1070 6.84 8.37 40.96
C ARG A 1070 8.23 8.87 41.32
N THR A 1071 8.65 8.79 42.59
CA THR A 1071 10.04 9.09 42.99
C THR A 1071 11.02 8.04 42.46
N GLU A 1072 10.69 6.76 42.56
CA GLU A 1072 11.52 5.67 42.02
C GLU A 1072 11.65 5.77 40.50
N ALA A 1073 10.58 6.06 39.77
CA ALA A 1073 10.65 6.34 38.33
C ALA A 1073 11.52 7.57 37.99
N ALA A 1074 11.51 8.61 38.82
CA ALA A 1074 12.36 9.79 38.65
C ALA A 1074 13.83 9.49 38.96
N GLU A 1075 14.13 8.61 39.92
CA GLU A 1075 15.49 8.14 40.19
C GLU A 1075 16.00 7.18 39.13
N LEU A 1076 15.18 6.24 38.63
CA LEU A 1076 15.50 5.42 37.46
C LEU A 1076 15.74 6.26 36.21
N ALA A 1077 15.00 7.36 36.01
CA ALA A 1077 15.26 8.31 34.92
C ALA A 1077 16.59 9.08 35.11
N ARG A 1078 16.93 9.47 36.34
CA ARG A 1078 18.24 10.07 36.68
C ARG A 1078 19.39 9.08 36.47
N LEU A 1079 19.24 7.84 36.92
CA LEU A 1079 20.20 6.76 36.77
C LEU A 1079 20.38 6.39 35.30
N SER A 1080 19.31 6.22 34.52
CA SER A 1080 19.39 5.97 33.08
C SER A 1080 20.08 7.12 32.34
N LYS A 1081 19.84 8.37 32.73
CA LYS A 1081 20.55 9.54 32.19
C LYS A 1081 22.02 9.57 32.59
N ALA A 1082 22.37 9.14 33.82
CA ALA A 1082 23.75 9.04 34.28
C ALA A 1082 24.51 7.88 33.61
N VAL A 1083 23.84 6.73 33.41
CA VAL A 1083 24.35 5.58 32.64
C VAL A 1083 24.62 5.98 31.21
N ARG A 1084 23.67 6.62 30.50
CA ARG A 1084 23.92 7.14 29.13
C ARG A 1084 25.03 8.18 29.06
N ALA A 1085 25.21 8.98 30.11
CA ALA A 1085 26.32 9.92 30.22
C ALA A 1085 27.66 9.24 30.60
N ALA A 1086 27.65 7.99 31.05
CA ALA A 1086 28.81 7.15 31.28
C ALA A 1086 29.13 6.29 30.04
N GLU A 1087 28.12 5.72 29.38
CA GLU A 1087 28.21 5.04 28.08
C GLU A 1087 28.83 5.97 27.03
N ALA A 1088 28.25 7.17 26.84
CA ALA A 1088 28.82 8.17 25.92
C ALA A 1088 30.22 8.66 26.32
N ARG A 1089 30.64 8.49 27.59
CA ARG A 1089 32.03 8.76 28.01
C ARG A 1089 32.94 7.58 27.70
N ALA A 1090 32.46 6.35 27.87
CA ALA A 1090 33.15 5.12 27.50
C ALA A 1090 33.39 5.07 25.99
N GLU A 1091 32.36 5.33 25.16
CA GLU A 1091 32.49 5.45 23.70
C GLU A 1091 33.57 6.49 23.32
N THR A 1092 33.59 7.68 23.95
CA THR A 1092 34.64 8.69 23.71
C THR A 1092 36.01 8.36 24.32
N ALA A 1093 36.13 7.31 25.14
CA ALA A 1093 37.39 6.82 25.69
C ALA A 1093 37.92 5.62 24.87
N GLU A 1094 37.02 4.79 24.36
CA GLU A 1094 37.27 3.67 23.45
C GLU A 1094 37.72 4.17 22.09
N ALA A 1095 37.01 5.13 21.48
CA ALA A 1095 37.45 5.80 20.25
C ALA A 1095 38.83 6.48 20.40
N ARG A 1096 39.16 7.01 21.59
CA ARG A 1096 40.49 7.56 21.89
C ARG A 1096 41.56 6.50 22.13
N ALA A 1097 41.18 5.28 22.50
CA ALA A 1097 42.09 4.15 22.56
C ALA A 1097 42.36 3.60 21.16
N GLU A 1098 41.34 3.53 20.29
CA GLU A 1098 41.48 3.22 18.87
C GLU A 1098 42.35 4.25 18.14
N ASP A 1099 42.10 5.55 18.31
CA ASP A 1099 42.96 6.65 17.80
C ASP A 1099 44.43 6.46 18.22
N ALA A 1100 44.66 6.06 19.49
CA ALA A 1100 45.99 5.87 20.06
C ALA A 1100 46.67 4.58 19.57
N GLU A 1101 45.91 3.50 19.36
CA GLU A 1101 46.43 2.26 18.78
C GLU A 1101 46.74 2.44 17.29
N GLU A 1102 45.88 3.13 16.53
CA GLU A 1102 46.13 3.46 15.12
C GLU A 1102 47.37 4.36 14.97
N ALA A 1103 47.57 5.34 15.86
CA ALA A 1103 48.82 6.11 15.95
C ALA A 1103 50.04 5.23 16.30
N GLY A 1104 49.85 4.22 17.16
CA GLY A 1104 50.85 3.21 17.50
C GLY A 1104 51.20 2.28 16.34
N GLN A 1105 50.22 1.93 15.49
CA GLN A 1105 50.44 1.15 14.28
C GLN A 1105 51.17 2.00 13.23
N LYS A 1106 50.71 3.22 12.94
CA LYS A 1106 51.37 4.17 12.04
C LYS A 1106 52.82 4.49 12.42
N THR A 1107 53.14 4.55 13.72
CA THR A 1107 54.54 4.70 14.18
C THR A 1107 55.38 3.44 14.02
N ARG A 1108 54.81 2.23 14.17
CA ARG A 1108 55.49 0.96 13.83
C ARG A 1108 55.74 0.83 12.33
N GLU A 1109 54.76 1.19 11.49
CA GLU A 1109 54.92 1.20 10.03
C GLU A 1109 56.00 2.19 9.58
N ALA A 1110 56.03 3.39 10.17
CA ALA A 1110 57.10 4.37 9.93
C ALA A 1110 58.48 3.85 10.36
N LEU A 1111 58.58 3.10 11.46
CA LEU A 1111 59.82 2.48 11.92
C LEU A 1111 60.29 1.38 10.93
N ASN A 1112 59.40 0.45 10.59
CA ASN A 1112 59.68 -0.62 9.62
C ASN A 1112 60.08 -0.07 8.25
N ALA A 1113 59.44 1.03 7.81
CA ALA A 1113 59.80 1.73 6.58
C ALA A 1113 61.16 2.45 6.67
N ALA A 1114 61.58 2.91 7.85
CA ALA A 1114 62.92 3.45 8.08
C ALA A 1114 63.99 2.34 8.06
N GLU A 1115 63.73 1.18 8.68
CA GLU A 1115 64.62 0.01 8.64
C GLU A 1115 64.77 -0.54 7.22
N ALA A 1116 63.67 -0.66 6.46
CA ALA A 1116 63.71 -1.05 5.04
C ALA A 1116 64.53 -0.06 4.19
N ARG A 1117 64.44 1.25 4.47
CA ARG A 1117 65.29 2.27 3.82
C ARG A 1117 66.76 2.14 4.23
N ALA A 1118 67.06 1.82 5.49
CA ALA A 1118 68.41 1.60 5.97
C ALA A 1118 69.07 0.41 5.25
N HIS A 1119 68.41 -0.75 5.19
CA HIS A 1119 68.92 -1.91 4.45
C HIS A 1119 69.00 -1.66 2.92
N SER A 1120 68.09 -0.87 2.35
CA SER A 1120 68.21 -0.45 0.94
C SER A 1120 69.44 0.43 0.69
N ALA A 1121 69.76 1.34 1.62
CA ALA A 1121 70.95 2.18 1.55
C ALA A 1121 72.24 1.36 1.78
N GLU A 1122 72.21 0.38 2.68
CA GLU A 1122 73.30 -0.56 2.95
C GLU A 1122 73.60 -1.44 1.72
N SER A 1123 72.57 -1.96 1.05
CA SER A 1123 72.71 -2.71 -0.22
C SER A 1123 73.26 -1.85 -1.36
N ALA A 1124 72.87 -0.57 -1.43
CA ALA A 1124 73.49 0.38 -2.36
C ALA A 1124 74.96 0.66 -2.00
N GLY A 1125 75.29 0.72 -0.71
CA GLY A 1125 76.66 0.79 -0.18
C GLY A 1125 77.53 -0.42 -0.53
N GLN A 1126 76.95 -1.62 -0.51
CA GLN A 1126 77.64 -2.84 -1.00
C GLN A 1126 77.89 -2.76 -2.51
N LYS A 1127 76.87 -2.48 -3.32
CA LYS A 1127 77.01 -2.41 -4.79
C LYS A 1127 77.99 -1.33 -5.25
N THR A 1128 78.08 -0.21 -4.53
CA THR A 1128 79.07 0.84 -4.81
C THR A 1128 80.49 0.43 -4.40
N ARG A 1129 80.67 -0.33 -3.31
CA ARG A 1129 81.96 -0.95 -2.97
C ARG A 1129 82.39 -2.03 -3.96
N GLU A 1130 81.46 -2.86 -4.43
CA GLU A 1130 81.70 -3.86 -5.49
C GLU A 1130 82.11 -3.17 -6.80
N ALA A 1131 81.44 -2.09 -7.18
CA ALA A 1131 81.79 -1.29 -8.36
C ALA A 1131 83.16 -0.60 -8.22
N LEU A 1132 83.51 -0.10 -7.03
CA LEU A 1132 84.84 0.46 -6.73
C LEU A 1132 85.93 -0.63 -6.79
N SER A 1133 85.72 -1.78 -6.15
CA SER A 1133 86.66 -2.90 -6.20
C SER A 1133 86.84 -3.43 -7.63
N ALA A 1134 85.78 -3.48 -8.44
CA ALA A 1134 85.86 -3.82 -9.85
C ALA A 1134 86.56 -2.73 -10.70
N ALA A 1135 86.53 -1.46 -10.30
CA ALA A 1135 87.28 -0.38 -10.93
C ALA A 1135 88.77 -0.42 -10.54
N GLU A 1136 89.09 -0.67 -9.26
CA GLU A 1136 90.46 -0.85 -8.76
C GLU A 1136 91.12 -2.09 -9.39
N ALA A 1137 90.41 -3.21 -9.50
CA ALA A 1137 90.89 -4.40 -10.20
C ALA A 1137 91.16 -4.15 -11.70
N ARG A 1138 90.40 -3.25 -12.35
CA ARG A 1138 90.67 -2.81 -13.72
C ARG A 1138 91.86 -1.84 -13.79
N ALA A 1139 92.02 -0.96 -12.81
CA ALA A 1139 93.15 -0.03 -12.72
C ALA A 1139 94.49 -0.73 -12.37
N HIS A 1140 94.44 -1.90 -11.73
CA HIS A 1140 95.60 -2.78 -11.54
C HIS A 1140 95.84 -3.77 -12.70
N SER A 1141 94.96 -3.79 -13.70
CA SER A 1141 95.07 -4.61 -14.92
C SER A 1141 95.47 -3.79 -16.16
N ALA A 1142 95.82 -2.51 -15.97
CA ALA A 1142 96.18 -1.54 -17.01
C ALA A 1142 97.52 -0.87 -16.67
#